data_AF-A0A7R7DRM1-F1
#
_entry.id   AF-A0A7R7DRM1-F1
#
_cell.length_a   1.000
_cell.length_b   1.000
_cell.length_c   1.000
_cell.angle_alpha   90.00
_cell.angle_beta   90.00
_cell.angle_gamma   90.00
#
_symmetry.space_group_name_H-M   'P 1'
#
loop_
_entity.id
_entity.type
_entity.pdbx_description
1 polymer ?
#
loop_
_entity_poly.entity_id
_entity_poly.type
_entity_poly.pdbx_seq_one_letter_code
_entity_poly.pdbx_strand_id
1 'polypeptide(L)'
;MFDTVLDRPVPALRPPVTVRTGGGASLQICDGFVRGTGIVGRFSASPGLLGLKVAAGGPVRVSVVLRADRETATWWEHRVPDSVRPRRPHAARLLLVRSQGATRAAALLTRPRGAFALDATATVRFDLAADELPADGLLVLEIADAAAGTGSLPYAAVGVRIDSVAVEPLPAVGPAVSAEGQVAPAGGSSVEDGLFLVAPPNPDPVRYRWVLRAAPQPPAAVDPVTPQYGPLWQEPPTGAPPLRYRDKGIALARRRYEAARFAALRRLRRTTLRTGRTVTAPVRYATAPATVRAALAEPPVVRLVPLDGGAPRPCRVHRRGGELAVEYSGRLAGPAVVRIETARPLDWRLRRTEIDPVPAVTPELSGDAEANRELLQRLLAGPAAIRLPAGEYPVAGGLTVPADATLRGDPAGTTLVQPVAAEAPLLHVLGSRVLLADLTLRLPDARPGPHDGDRWTAVTVGRYFYPERPDWIDEVELRGLAVRRAGRCPANSVAVLGAVRDLTVDGLSVSGGGTGLAVHWGAVGTDVTELTGPSYHPYRLRLRDVRVADAFEGCYLSSVHDVSLRGLRCTGVEIGFRLLPGDNTDRFHATPGSSPVSSRIEVSDAEVGWCGRYAVRIAGWGRSEVDGRTGVLAYRDVSVAGVLLRAEPPLANDADRVSLVLERAEGVAIHGVRLAGAEVAEVRRDDVPVTLDALAHDRHDG
;
A
#
# COMPACT_ATOMS: atom_id res chain seq x y z
N MET A 1 10.23 36.71 19.86
CA MET A 1 10.15 36.18 21.23
C MET A 1 11.42 36.67 21.93
N PHE A 2 11.30 37.42 23.02
CA PHE A 2 12.46 37.91 23.77
C PHE A 2 12.92 36.77 24.68
N ASP A 3 14.03 36.10 24.36
CA ASP A 3 14.67 35.18 25.31
C ASP A 3 15.18 36.02 26.48
N THR A 4 14.52 35.88 27.63
CA THR A 4 15.12 36.37 28.86
C THR A 4 16.17 35.34 29.29
N VAL A 5 17.28 35.80 29.87
CA VAL A 5 18.39 34.96 30.38
C VAL A 5 17.94 33.90 31.41
N LEU A 6 16.65 33.86 31.76
CA LEU A 6 16.03 32.97 32.74
C LEU A 6 15.34 31.74 32.13
N ASP A 7 15.13 31.68 30.81
CA ASP A 7 14.47 30.53 30.18
C ASP A 7 15.44 29.34 30.09
N ARG A 8 15.05 28.20 30.68
CA ARG A 8 15.86 26.98 30.61
C ARG A 8 15.97 26.53 29.15
N PRO A 9 17.18 26.30 28.62
CA PRO A 9 17.36 25.81 27.26
C PRO A 9 16.59 24.51 27.06
N VAL A 10 15.72 24.47 26.06
CA VAL A 10 14.97 23.26 25.71
C VAL A 10 15.89 22.38 24.86
N PRO A 11 16.19 21.15 25.29
CA PRO A 11 17.03 20.25 24.51
C PRO A 11 16.42 19.97 23.14
N ALA A 12 17.22 20.17 22.09
CA ALA A 12 16.83 19.85 20.74
C ALA A 12 16.80 18.33 20.51
N LEU A 13 15.77 17.83 19.84
CA LEU A 13 15.68 16.42 19.45
C LEU A 13 16.69 16.12 18.35
N ARG A 14 17.52 15.10 18.52
CA ARG A 14 18.50 14.71 17.48
C ARG A 14 17.85 13.77 16.46
N PRO A 15 17.84 14.08 15.16
CA PRO A 15 17.44 13.14 14.13
C PRO A 15 18.34 11.87 14.12
N PRO A 16 17.80 10.67 13.82
CA PRO A 16 16.39 10.40 13.52
C PRO A 16 15.53 10.42 14.79
N VAL A 17 14.35 11.06 14.72
CA VAL A 17 13.41 11.15 15.85
C VAL A 17 11.97 11.07 15.37
N THR A 18 11.08 10.52 16.21
CA THR A 18 9.63 10.54 15.97
C THR A 18 8.90 11.02 17.22
N VAL A 19 8.16 12.12 17.10
CA VAL A 19 7.30 12.70 18.13
C VAL A 19 5.89 12.15 17.95
N ARG A 20 5.38 11.48 18.99
CA ARG A 20 4.03 10.88 19.01
C ARG A 20 3.10 11.48 20.06
N THR A 21 3.61 12.37 20.91
CA THR A 21 2.84 13.02 21.98
C THR A 21 3.12 14.51 22.00
N GLY A 22 2.14 15.31 22.41
CA GLY A 22 2.29 16.76 22.57
C GLY A 22 2.92 17.18 23.90
N GLY A 23 3.11 16.24 24.83
CA GLY A 23 3.67 16.50 26.15
C GLY A 23 5.19 16.71 26.18
N GLY A 24 5.88 16.48 25.07
CA GLY A 24 7.33 16.67 24.99
C GLY A 24 7.74 18.14 25.14
N ALA A 25 8.78 18.40 25.94
CA ALA A 25 9.32 19.75 26.12
C ALA A 25 9.86 20.35 24.80
N SER A 26 10.28 19.51 23.85
CA SER A 26 10.74 19.95 22.53
C SER A 26 9.65 20.58 21.67
N LEU A 27 8.36 20.35 21.96
CA LEU A 27 7.27 21.08 21.32
C LEU A 27 7.19 22.47 21.97
N GLN A 28 7.61 23.50 21.26
CA GLN A 28 7.81 24.86 21.77
C GLN A 28 6.66 25.78 21.41
N ILE A 29 6.18 25.72 20.17
CA ILE A 29 5.10 26.58 19.68
C ILE A 29 3.85 25.72 19.45
N CYS A 30 2.70 26.22 19.90
CA CYS A 30 1.38 25.65 19.63
C CYS A 30 0.40 26.82 19.51
N ASP A 31 0.20 27.31 18.29
CA ASP A 31 -0.81 28.32 18.00
C ASP A 31 -1.93 27.70 17.17
N GLY A 32 -3.18 27.94 17.54
CA GLY A 32 -4.30 27.22 16.95
C GLY A 32 -4.20 25.69 17.09
N PHE A 33 -3.43 25.17 18.05
CA PHE A 33 -3.13 23.75 18.24
C PHE A 33 -3.19 23.34 19.71
N VAL A 34 -3.92 22.27 20.00
CA VAL A 34 -4.11 21.71 21.34
C VAL A 34 -3.29 20.41 21.47
N ARG A 35 -2.33 20.40 22.39
CA ARG A 35 -1.43 19.25 22.64
C ARG A 35 -2.20 18.01 23.10
N GLY A 36 -1.77 16.84 22.64
CA GLY A 36 -2.34 15.55 23.04
C GLY A 36 -1.42 14.74 23.96
N THR A 37 -2.00 13.82 24.73
CA THR A 37 -1.25 12.89 25.59
C THR A 37 -0.91 11.57 24.88
N GLY A 38 -1.76 11.10 23.95
CA GLY A 38 -1.53 9.91 23.11
C GLY A 38 -1.33 10.18 21.63
N ILE A 39 -1.28 11.46 21.26
CA ILE A 39 -1.05 12.01 19.91
C ILE A 39 -0.26 13.31 20.06
N VAL A 40 0.34 13.84 19.00
CA VAL A 40 0.99 15.17 19.06
C VAL A 40 -0.02 16.25 19.44
N GLY A 41 -1.19 16.24 18.80
CA GLY A 41 -2.28 17.15 19.16
C GLY A 41 -3.31 17.35 18.08
N ARG A 42 -4.19 18.34 18.25
CA ARG A 42 -5.32 18.64 17.37
C ARG A 42 -5.44 20.13 17.12
N PHE A 43 -5.75 20.51 15.88
CA PHE A 43 -5.95 21.90 15.52
C PHE A 43 -7.26 22.46 16.09
N SER A 44 -7.19 23.58 16.77
CA SER A 44 -8.34 24.38 17.22
C SER A 44 -8.66 25.55 16.29
N ALA A 45 -7.73 25.94 15.41
CA ALA A 45 -7.90 27.01 14.43
C ALA A 45 -7.35 26.60 13.05
N SER A 46 -7.59 27.44 12.05
CA SER A 46 -7.00 27.35 10.70
C SER A 46 -6.56 28.76 10.30
N PRO A 47 -5.26 29.01 10.03
CA PRO A 47 -4.17 28.06 10.12
C PRO A 47 -3.91 27.62 11.57
N GLY A 48 -3.23 26.49 11.72
CA GLY A 48 -2.70 26.04 13.00
C GLY A 48 -1.21 25.73 12.87
N LEU A 49 -0.46 26.05 13.90
CA LEU A 49 1.01 26.05 13.89
C LEU A 49 1.57 25.28 15.07
N LEU A 50 2.60 24.49 14.81
CA LEU A 50 3.42 23.85 15.83
C LEU A 50 4.91 24.07 15.55
N GLY A 51 5.69 24.25 16.61
CA GLY A 51 7.14 24.42 16.54
C GLY A 51 7.85 23.33 17.34
N LEU A 52 8.75 22.59 16.71
CA LEU A 52 9.51 21.51 17.32
C LEU A 52 11.00 21.83 17.35
N LYS A 53 11.63 21.74 18.52
CA LYS A 53 13.09 21.90 18.68
C LYS A 53 13.81 20.63 18.22
N VAL A 54 14.54 20.71 17.11
CA VAL A 54 15.27 19.63 16.46
C VAL A 54 16.71 20.08 16.26
N ALA A 55 17.69 19.24 16.56
CA ALA A 55 19.09 19.60 16.40
C ALA A 55 19.39 19.87 14.91
N ALA A 56 19.92 21.05 14.61
CA ALA A 56 20.46 21.35 13.29
C ALA A 56 21.75 20.54 13.08
N GLY A 57 21.90 19.94 11.89
CA GLY A 57 23.07 19.11 11.59
C GLY A 57 23.21 18.68 10.13
N GLY A 58 22.31 19.11 9.26
CA GLY A 58 22.25 18.71 7.86
C GLY A 58 20.84 18.78 7.30
N PRO A 59 20.64 18.41 6.02
CA PRO A 59 19.32 18.28 5.44
C PRO A 59 18.53 17.18 6.16
N VAL A 60 17.22 17.36 6.26
CA VAL A 60 16.33 16.42 6.95
C VAL A 60 15.05 16.16 6.15
N ARG A 61 14.53 14.93 6.25
CA ARG A 61 13.20 14.55 5.79
C ARG A 61 12.23 14.63 6.94
N VAL A 62 11.13 15.36 6.74
CA VAL A 62 10.04 15.51 7.70
C VAL A 62 8.84 14.70 7.22
N SER A 63 8.33 13.83 8.07
CA SER A 63 7.09 13.06 7.84
C SER A 63 6.02 13.44 8.85
N VAL A 64 4.82 13.83 8.40
CA VAL A 64 3.69 14.24 9.25
C VAL A 64 2.49 13.32 8.99
N VAL A 65 1.94 12.72 10.05
CA VAL A 65 0.74 11.88 9.95
C VAL A 65 -0.48 12.67 10.44
N LEU A 66 -1.35 13.05 9.51
CA LEU A 66 -2.60 13.77 9.72
C LEU A 66 -3.78 12.80 9.77
N ARG A 67 -4.72 13.02 10.69
CA ARG A 67 -5.96 12.23 10.77
C ARG A 67 -7.20 13.09 11.00
N ALA A 68 -8.27 12.75 10.29
CA ALA A 68 -9.63 13.19 10.56
C ALA A 68 -10.44 12.03 11.13
N ASP A 69 -10.69 12.06 12.43
CA ASP A 69 -11.43 11.05 13.18
C ASP A 69 -12.87 11.53 13.47
N ARG A 70 -13.58 10.81 14.34
CA ARG A 70 -14.94 11.20 14.78
C ARG A 70 -14.97 12.61 15.41
N GLU A 71 -13.99 12.92 16.25
CA GLU A 71 -13.93 14.20 16.98
C GLU A 71 -13.63 15.38 16.06
N THR A 72 -13.02 15.14 14.89
CA THR A 72 -12.73 16.21 13.92
C THR A 72 -13.98 16.96 13.50
N ALA A 73 -15.11 16.27 13.27
CA ALA A 73 -16.36 16.92 12.90
C ALA A 73 -16.91 17.78 14.04
N THR A 74 -16.96 17.23 15.27
CA THR A 74 -17.41 17.92 16.47
C THR A 74 -16.57 19.17 16.77
N TRP A 75 -15.24 19.09 16.63
CA TRP A 75 -14.37 20.25 16.83
C TRP A 75 -14.63 21.35 15.82
N TRP A 76 -14.80 21.00 14.55
CA TRP A 76 -15.10 21.94 13.48
C TRP A 76 -16.48 22.57 13.69
N GLU A 77 -17.50 21.77 14.00
CA GLU A 77 -18.85 22.24 14.31
C GLU A 77 -18.89 23.16 15.53
N HIS A 78 -18.03 23.00 16.53
CA HIS A 78 -18.05 23.91 17.69
C HIS A 78 -17.22 25.18 17.50
N ARG A 79 -16.24 25.19 16.61
CA ARG A 79 -15.24 26.28 16.54
C ARG A 79 -15.33 27.14 15.29
N VAL A 80 -15.92 26.62 14.21
CA VAL A 80 -16.09 27.38 12.97
C VAL A 80 -17.34 28.24 13.07
N PRO A 81 -17.34 29.55 12.74
CA PRO A 81 -18.54 30.38 12.83
C PRO A 81 -19.68 29.90 11.93
N ASP A 82 -20.93 29.95 12.41
CA ASP A 82 -22.11 29.52 11.64
C ASP A 82 -22.24 30.22 10.28
N SER A 83 -21.80 31.49 10.19
CA SER A 83 -21.83 32.31 8.96
C SER A 83 -21.03 31.74 7.80
N VAL A 84 -20.04 30.88 8.09
CA VAL A 84 -19.14 30.27 7.10
C VAL A 84 -19.27 28.74 7.07
N ARG A 85 -20.14 28.15 7.89
CA ARG A 85 -20.37 26.71 7.85
C ARG A 85 -21.18 26.35 6.59
N PRO A 86 -20.61 25.60 5.63
CA PRO A 86 -21.42 25.02 4.57
C PRO A 86 -22.50 24.11 5.17
N ARG A 87 -23.56 23.86 4.39
CA ARG A 87 -24.66 22.92 4.74
C ARG A 87 -24.18 21.48 4.99
N ARG A 88 -22.89 21.18 4.83
CA ARG A 88 -22.29 19.84 4.83
C ARG A 88 -20.99 19.81 5.64
N PRO A 89 -21.06 19.60 6.97
CA PRO A 89 -19.88 19.59 7.86
C PRO A 89 -18.89 18.44 7.60
N HIS A 90 -19.25 17.49 6.72
CA HIS A 90 -18.47 16.28 6.43
C HIS A 90 -17.85 16.27 5.02
N ALA A 91 -17.74 17.41 4.35
CA ALA A 91 -17.05 17.48 3.07
C ALA A 91 -15.52 17.23 3.21
N ALA A 92 -14.86 17.02 2.07
CA ALA A 92 -13.43 16.75 2.02
C ALA A 92 -12.62 17.93 2.57
N ARG A 93 -11.57 17.62 3.32
CA ARG A 93 -10.65 18.61 3.91
C ARG A 93 -9.36 18.64 3.12
N LEU A 94 -9.14 19.71 2.38
CA LEU A 94 -7.90 19.96 1.66
C LEU A 94 -7.01 20.86 2.54
N LEU A 95 -5.89 20.29 2.96
CA LEU A 95 -4.95 20.90 3.89
C LEU A 95 -3.65 21.23 3.14
N LEU A 96 -3.12 22.42 3.38
CA LEU A 96 -1.76 22.79 3.01
C LEU A 96 -0.84 22.46 4.17
N VAL A 97 0.24 21.74 3.88
CA VAL A 97 1.31 21.49 4.85
C VAL A 97 2.46 22.43 4.50
N ARG A 98 2.72 23.36 5.41
CA ARG A 98 3.73 24.40 5.28
C ARG A 98 4.83 24.17 6.31
N SER A 99 6.05 24.52 5.94
CA SER A 99 7.18 24.53 6.87
C SER A 99 8.12 25.66 6.52
N GLN A 100 8.52 26.42 7.56
CA GLN A 100 9.36 27.61 7.45
C GLN A 100 8.79 28.64 6.47
N GLY A 101 7.47 28.85 6.51
CA GLY A 101 6.76 29.80 5.65
C GLY A 101 6.55 29.35 4.20
N ALA A 102 7.13 28.22 3.77
CA ALA A 102 6.94 27.68 2.43
C ALA A 102 5.91 26.54 2.42
N THR A 103 5.09 26.45 1.37
CA THR A 103 4.17 25.32 1.16
C THR A 103 4.95 24.12 0.65
N ARG A 104 4.96 23.04 1.44
CA ARG A 104 5.74 21.83 1.17
C ARG A 104 4.92 20.76 0.46
N ALA A 105 3.66 20.63 0.87
CA ALA A 105 2.77 19.62 0.35
C ALA A 105 1.30 20.00 0.58
N ALA A 106 0.40 19.16 0.09
CA ALA A 106 -1.01 19.22 0.45
C ALA A 106 -1.54 17.81 0.75
N ALA A 107 -2.57 17.74 1.59
CA ALA A 107 -3.24 16.50 1.96
C ALA A 107 -4.76 16.65 1.80
N LEU A 108 -5.40 15.63 1.24
CA LEU A 108 -6.85 15.56 1.12
C LEU A 108 -7.39 14.46 2.05
N LEU A 109 -8.14 14.85 3.08
CA LEU A 109 -8.81 13.92 3.99
C LEU A 109 -10.28 13.76 3.58
N THR A 110 -10.62 12.60 3.05
CA THR A 110 -11.97 12.25 2.59
C THR A 110 -12.57 11.16 3.48
N ARG A 111 -13.80 11.36 3.95
CA ARG A 111 -14.59 10.32 4.63
C ARG A 111 -15.65 9.79 3.66
N PRO A 112 -15.84 8.47 3.52
CA PRO A 112 -16.94 7.95 2.72
C PRO A 112 -18.28 8.44 3.30
N ARG A 113 -19.20 8.86 2.43
CA ARG A 113 -20.55 9.28 2.86
C ARG A 113 -21.23 8.15 3.65
N GLY A 114 -21.81 8.49 4.80
CA GLY A 114 -22.46 7.53 5.70
C GLY A 114 -21.51 6.65 6.53
N ALA A 115 -20.19 6.72 6.31
CA ALA A 115 -19.20 5.94 7.06
C ALA A 115 -18.60 6.75 8.22
N PHE A 116 -19.46 7.25 9.11
CA PHE A 116 -19.08 8.05 10.30
C PHE A 116 -18.10 7.34 11.25
N ALA A 117 -17.93 6.02 11.11
CA ALA A 117 -17.01 5.22 11.91
C ALA A 117 -15.59 5.12 11.36
N LEU A 118 -15.35 5.48 10.09
CA LEU A 118 -14.02 5.33 9.49
C LEU A 118 -13.22 6.63 9.60
N ASP A 119 -12.00 6.54 10.15
CA ASP A 119 -11.01 7.61 10.18
C ASP A 119 -10.42 7.83 8.78
N ALA A 120 -10.15 9.07 8.40
CA ALA A 120 -9.34 9.39 7.22
C ALA A 120 -7.93 9.76 7.68
N THR A 121 -6.91 9.14 7.11
CA THR A 121 -5.49 9.37 7.46
C THR A 121 -4.71 9.78 6.22
N ALA A 122 -3.79 10.73 6.35
CA ALA A 122 -2.82 11.10 5.34
C ALA A 122 -1.43 11.22 5.97
N THR A 123 -0.43 10.62 5.33
CA THR A 123 0.98 10.89 5.64
C THR A 123 1.49 11.88 4.61
N VAL A 124 2.27 12.86 5.05
CA VAL A 124 2.89 13.88 4.20
C VAL A 124 4.38 13.86 4.47
N ARG A 125 5.19 13.81 3.41
CA ARG A 125 6.65 13.87 3.50
C ARG A 125 7.20 15.03 2.69
N PHE A 126 8.23 15.68 3.19
CA PHE A 126 8.98 16.71 2.48
C PHE A 126 10.37 16.86 3.08
N ASP A 127 11.29 17.38 2.27
CA ASP A 127 12.68 17.57 2.65
C ASP A 127 12.92 19.05 2.99
N LEU A 128 13.82 19.28 3.95
CA LEU A 128 14.36 20.58 4.30
C LEU A 128 15.87 20.54 4.06
N ALA A 129 16.39 21.53 3.32
CA ALA A 129 17.82 21.74 3.20
C ALA A 129 18.43 22.17 4.55
N ALA A 130 19.75 22.05 4.67
CA ALA A 130 20.45 22.32 5.92
C ALA A 130 20.28 23.77 6.42
N ASP A 131 20.11 24.72 5.49
CA ASP A 131 19.91 26.14 5.74
C ASP A 131 18.45 26.54 5.98
N GLU A 132 17.50 25.65 5.66
CA GLU A 132 16.07 25.89 5.92
C GLU A 132 15.69 25.64 7.38
N LEU A 133 16.42 24.77 8.09
CA LEU A 133 16.28 24.65 9.54
C LEU A 133 17.17 25.71 10.20
N PRO A 134 16.60 26.69 10.94
CA PRO A 134 17.42 27.74 11.53
C PRO A 134 18.48 27.16 12.48
N ALA A 135 19.56 27.92 12.74
CA ALA A 135 20.65 27.47 13.60
C ALA A 135 20.21 27.09 15.01
N ASP A 136 19.10 27.66 15.49
CA ASP A 136 18.51 27.31 16.77
C ASP A 136 17.73 25.98 16.74
N GLY A 137 17.49 25.40 15.56
CA GLY A 137 16.86 24.11 15.39
C GLY A 137 15.34 24.12 15.45
N LEU A 138 14.68 25.28 15.32
CA LEU A 138 13.21 25.33 15.40
C LEU A 138 12.57 24.89 14.07
N LEU A 139 12.08 23.65 14.01
CA LEU A 139 11.22 23.15 12.94
C LEU A 139 9.81 23.70 13.12
N VAL A 140 9.36 24.58 12.22
CA VAL A 140 7.99 25.11 12.21
C VAL A 140 7.15 24.31 11.21
N LEU A 141 6.02 23.78 11.66
CA LEU A 141 4.98 23.21 10.80
C LEU A 141 3.70 24.03 10.93
N GLU A 142 3.12 24.36 9.80
CA GLU A 142 1.85 25.07 9.70
C GLU A 142 0.89 24.25 8.85
N ILE A 143 -0.32 24.03 9.36
CA ILE A 143 -1.41 23.37 8.64
C ILE A 143 -2.49 24.41 8.39
N ALA A 144 -2.74 24.71 7.13
CA ALA A 144 -3.72 25.69 6.70
C ALA A 144 -4.76 25.04 5.79
N ASP A 145 -5.92 25.68 5.63
CA ASP A 145 -6.83 25.37 4.55
C ASP A 145 -6.30 25.88 3.21
N ALA A 146 -6.55 25.13 2.14
CA ALA A 146 -6.29 25.63 0.79
C ALA A 146 -7.30 26.74 0.45
N ALA A 147 -6.83 27.82 -0.17
CA ALA A 147 -7.60 29.04 -0.41
C ALA A 147 -9.00 28.80 -1.06
N ALA A 148 -9.89 29.76 -0.83
CA ALA A 148 -11.26 29.79 -1.33
C ALA A 148 -11.32 29.59 -2.87
N GLY A 149 -12.29 28.79 -3.33
CA GLY A 149 -12.51 28.48 -4.76
C GLY A 149 -12.15 27.05 -5.17
N THR A 150 -11.57 26.26 -4.26
CA THR A 150 -11.26 24.83 -4.43
C THR A 150 -12.42 23.91 -4.05
N GLY A 151 -13.59 24.41 -3.63
CA GLY A 151 -14.70 23.54 -3.18
C GLY A 151 -14.40 22.74 -1.90
N SER A 152 -13.30 23.04 -1.18
CA SER A 152 -12.98 22.44 0.11
C SER A 152 -13.71 23.12 1.28
N LEU A 153 -13.80 22.42 2.41
CA LEU A 153 -14.34 22.99 3.64
C LEU A 153 -13.50 24.20 4.10
N PRO A 154 -14.12 25.34 4.45
CA PRO A 154 -13.41 26.42 5.11
C PRO A 154 -12.93 25.93 6.48
N TYR A 155 -11.81 26.48 6.96
CA TYR A 155 -11.20 26.06 8.22
C TYR A 155 -10.94 24.54 8.26
N ALA A 156 -10.50 23.97 7.14
CA ALA A 156 -10.31 22.53 6.95
C ALA A 156 -9.43 21.89 8.03
N ALA A 157 -8.45 22.64 8.57
CA ALA A 157 -7.56 22.17 9.62
C ALA A 157 -8.27 21.94 10.95
N VAL A 158 -9.32 22.71 11.28
CA VAL A 158 -9.96 22.65 12.62
C VAL A 158 -10.50 21.25 12.89
N GLY A 159 -10.04 20.67 14.01
CA GLY A 159 -10.37 19.34 14.44
C GLY A 159 -9.50 18.25 13.82
N VAL A 160 -8.68 18.51 12.80
CA VAL A 160 -7.70 17.53 12.30
C VAL A 160 -6.62 17.34 13.35
N ARG A 161 -6.14 16.11 13.51
CA ARG A 161 -5.09 15.79 14.48
C ARG A 161 -3.80 15.36 13.81
N ILE A 162 -2.68 15.57 14.52
CA ILE A 162 -1.38 15.03 14.16
C ILE A 162 -1.10 13.83 15.08
N ASP A 163 -1.03 12.64 14.49
CA ASP A 163 -0.67 11.42 15.20
C ASP A 163 0.82 11.39 15.50
N SER A 164 1.65 11.77 14.52
CA SER A 164 3.10 11.79 14.68
C SER A 164 3.81 12.75 13.72
N VAL A 165 4.98 13.22 14.14
CA VAL A 165 5.97 13.94 13.32
C VAL A 165 7.30 13.21 13.42
N ALA A 166 7.83 12.72 12.30
CA ALA A 166 9.16 12.13 12.23
C ALA A 166 10.12 13.07 11.50
N VAL A 167 11.37 13.14 11.97
CA VAL A 167 12.45 13.88 11.33
C VAL A 167 13.64 12.94 11.18
N GLU A 168 14.07 12.72 9.96
CA GLU A 168 15.13 11.79 9.58
C GLU A 168 16.25 12.56 8.89
N PRO A 169 17.54 12.29 9.18
CA PRO A 169 18.63 12.90 8.44
C PRO A 169 18.60 12.41 6.98
N LEU A 170 18.84 13.32 6.04
CA LEU A 170 19.05 12.96 4.64
C LEU A 170 20.54 12.84 4.34
N PRO A 171 20.96 11.88 3.51
CA PRO A 171 22.29 11.93 2.93
C PRO A 171 22.44 13.25 2.16
N ALA A 172 23.65 13.82 2.10
CA ALA A 172 23.93 15.14 1.51
C ALA A 172 23.69 15.25 -0.03
N VAL A 173 22.93 14.32 -0.61
CA VAL A 173 22.66 14.19 -2.03
C VAL A 173 21.29 14.79 -2.36
N GLY A 174 21.28 16.07 -2.76
CA GLY A 174 20.19 16.77 -3.47
C GLY A 174 18.79 16.84 -2.81
N PRO A 175 18.08 17.98 -2.84
CA PRO A 175 16.73 18.07 -2.29
C PRO A 175 15.75 17.20 -3.12
N ALA A 176 15.19 16.14 -2.52
CA ALA A 176 14.21 15.26 -3.17
C ALA A 176 12.83 15.43 -2.51
N VAL A 177 12.01 16.37 -3.00
CA VAL A 177 10.63 16.47 -2.51
C VAL A 177 9.81 15.29 -3.04
N SER A 178 9.60 14.24 -2.23
CA SER A 178 8.57 13.23 -2.48
C SER A 178 7.36 13.48 -1.57
N ALA A 179 6.26 13.98 -2.14
CA ALA A 179 4.98 13.91 -1.44
C ALA A 179 4.38 12.51 -1.63
N GLU A 180 4.79 11.56 -0.78
CA GLU A 180 4.01 10.35 -0.57
C GLU A 180 2.77 10.69 0.27
N GLY A 181 1.80 11.36 -0.35
CA GLY A 181 0.44 11.21 0.09
C GLY A 181 -0.02 9.83 -0.33
N GLN A 182 -0.38 8.95 0.62
CA GLN A 182 -1.46 8.03 0.32
C GLN A 182 -2.62 8.89 -0.18
N VAL A 183 -2.78 8.99 -1.50
CA VAL A 183 -4.05 9.39 -2.08
C VAL A 183 -5.05 8.42 -1.49
N ALA A 184 -6.02 8.97 -0.77
CA ALA A 184 -7.10 8.33 -0.03
C ALA A 184 -7.27 6.82 -0.30
N PRO A 185 -7.44 5.97 0.74
CA PRO A 185 -7.62 4.53 0.57
C PRO A 185 -8.69 4.23 -0.49
N ALA A 186 -8.29 3.84 -1.71
CA ALA A 186 -9.11 3.33 -2.83
C ALA A 186 -10.54 3.90 -3.00
N GLY A 187 -10.78 5.13 -2.54
CA GLY A 187 -12.09 5.58 -2.10
C GLY A 187 -12.16 7.09 -2.22
N GLY A 188 -12.14 7.57 -3.47
CA GLY A 188 -12.46 8.95 -3.75
C GLY A 188 -13.90 9.22 -3.28
N SER A 189 -14.06 10.22 -2.43
CA SER A 189 -15.36 10.81 -2.16
C SER A 189 -15.60 11.90 -3.21
N SER A 190 -16.75 11.86 -3.86
CA SER A 190 -17.27 13.00 -4.60
C SER A 190 -17.32 14.24 -3.71
N VAL A 191 -16.50 15.24 -4.02
CA VAL A 191 -16.91 16.62 -3.78
C VAL A 191 -17.84 16.95 -4.95
N GLU A 192 -19.01 17.51 -4.68
CA GLU A 192 -19.96 17.87 -5.75
C GLU A 192 -19.38 18.84 -6.78
N ASP A 193 -18.24 19.48 -6.45
CA ASP A 193 -17.52 20.44 -7.29
C ASP A 193 -16.22 19.88 -7.92
N GLY A 194 -15.93 18.59 -7.74
CA GLY A 194 -14.87 17.88 -8.47
C GLY A 194 -14.03 16.87 -7.68
N LEU A 195 -13.19 16.10 -8.38
CA LEU A 195 -12.10 15.32 -7.77
C LEU A 195 -10.89 16.24 -7.57
N PHE A 196 -10.19 16.07 -6.45
CA PHE A 196 -8.94 16.76 -6.13
C PHE A 196 -7.81 15.72 -5.97
N LEU A 197 -6.77 15.81 -6.80
CA LEU A 197 -5.55 15.00 -6.67
C LEU A 197 -4.37 15.92 -6.40
N VAL A 198 -3.60 15.66 -5.36
CA VAL A 198 -2.42 16.48 -5.05
C VAL A 198 -1.23 16.04 -5.91
N ALA A 199 -0.61 17.00 -6.60
CA ALA A 199 0.67 16.83 -7.28
C ALA A 199 1.77 17.51 -6.43
N PRO A 200 2.84 16.80 -6.04
CA PRO A 200 3.98 17.43 -5.36
C PRO A 200 4.62 18.52 -6.23
N PRO A 201 5.30 19.51 -5.62
CA PRO A 201 6.22 20.36 -6.36
C PRO A 201 7.30 19.50 -7.03
N ASN A 202 7.80 19.94 -8.17
CA ASN A 202 8.91 19.29 -8.87
C ASN A 202 9.81 20.34 -9.54
N PRO A 203 11.10 20.40 -9.17
CA PRO A 203 12.06 21.29 -9.82
C PRO A 203 12.29 20.92 -11.29
N ASP A 204 12.15 19.64 -11.63
CA ASP A 204 12.38 19.10 -12.96
C ASP A 204 11.07 18.89 -13.74
N PRO A 205 11.12 18.96 -15.08
CA PRO A 205 9.98 18.63 -15.91
C PRO A 205 9.62 17.15 -15.73
N VAL A 206 8.44 16.90 -15.20
CA VAL A 206 7.85 15.56 -15.12
C VAL A 206 6.55 15.50 -15.88
N ARG A 207 6.18 14.30 -16.28
CA ARG A 207 4.84 13.96 -16.73
C ARG A 207 4.10 13.27 -15.61
N TYR A 208 3.10 13.94 -15.06
CA TYR A 208 2.12 13.31 -14.19
C TYR A 208 1.02 12.68 -15.05
N ARG A 209 0.62 11.46 -14.72
CA ARG A 209 -0.52 10.78 -15.34
C ARG A 209 -1.36 10.12 -14.26
N TRP A 210 -2.61 10.57 -14.13
CA TRP A 210 -3.60 10.03 -13.20
C TRP A 210 -4.65 9.24 -13.96
N VAL A 211 -4.80 7.95 -13.65
CA VAL A 211 -5.86 7.10 -14.21
C VAL A 211 -7.00 7.00 -13.20
N LEU A 212 -8.19 7.41 -13.62
CA LEU A 212 -9.38 7.54 -12.78
C LEU A 212 -10.49 6.68 -13.32
N ARG A 213 -11.28 6.06 -12.44
CA ARG A 213 -12.50 5.35 -12.82
C ARG A 213 -13.71 6.05 -12.24
N ALA A 214 -14.67 6.42 -13.09
CA ALA A 214 -15.96 6.94 -12.64
C ALA A 214 -16.87 5.77 -12.22
N ALA A 215 -17.54 5.93 -11.09
CA ALA A 215 -18.68 5.12 -10.68
C ALA A 215 -19.93 6.02 -10.58
N PRO A 216 -21.12 5.52 -10.93
CA PRO A 216 -22.36 6.23 -10.66
C PRO A 216 -22.48 6.45 -9.16
N GLN A 217 -22.76 7.70 -8.78
CA GLN A 217 -23.01 8.06 -7.40
C GLN A 217 -24.31 7.35 -6.97
N PRO A 218 -24.30 6.52 -5.91
CA PRO A 218 -25.54 6.01 -5.36
C PRO A 218 -26.39 7.19 -4.86
N PRO A 219 -27.73 7.13 -4.99
CA PRO A 219 -28.59 8.16 -4.40
C PRO A 219 -28.21 8.30 -2.93
N ALA A 220 -28.11 9.56 -2.45
CA ALA A 220 -27.78 9.82 -1.06
C ALA A 220 -28.75 8.99 -0.20
N ALA A 221 -28.20 8.08 0.61
CA ALA A 221 -28.99 7.43 1.62
C ALA A 221 -29.57 8.56 2.46
N VAL A 222 -30.89 8.70 2.46
CA VAL A 222 -31.56 9.57 3.42
C VAL A 222 -31.15 9.00 4.76
N ASP A 223 -30.33 9.72 5.51
CA ASP A 223 -30.04 9.34 6.88
C ASP A 223 -31.39 9.10 7.53
N PRO A 224 -31.65 7.91 8.12
CA PRO A 224 -32.85 7.73 8.90
C PRO A 224 -32.79 8.86 9.92
N VAL A 225 -33.74 9.80 9.85
CA VAL A 225 -33.87 10.87 10.81
C VAL A 225 -33.89 10.16 12.14
N THR A 226 -32.75 10.17 12.82
CA THR A 226 -32.66 9.72 14.18
C THR A 226 -33.34 10.88 14.87
N PRO A 227 -34.60 10.74 15.33
CA PRO A 227 -35.24 11.86 15.98
C PRO A 227 -34.28 12.32 17.07
N GLN A 228 -33.92 13.60 17.03
CA GLN A 228 -33.07 14.24 18.03
C GLN A 228 -33.84 14.28 19.35
N TYR A 229 -33.95 13.12 19.98
CA TYR A 229 -34.20 12.98 21.40
C TYR A 229 -32.91 12.43 21.97
N GLY A 230 -31.91 13.32 22.06
CA GLY A 230 -30.93 13.14 23.12
C GLY A 230 -31.70 13.06 24.45
N PRO A 231 -31.20 12.32 25.46
CA PRO A 231 -31.77 12.41 26.79
C PRO A 231 -31.54 13.84 27.26
N LEU A 232 -32.54 14.70 27.09
CA LEU A 232 -32.74 15.84 27.97
C LEU A 232 -32.91 15.22 29.35
N TRP A 233 -31.81 15.05 30.06
CA TRP A 233 -31.80 15.12 31.51
C TRP A 233 -32.18 16.56 31.85
N GLN A 234 -33.46 16.88 31.68
CA GLN A 234 -34.06 17.87 32.56
C GLN A 234 -34.11 17.18 33.91
N GLU A 235 -33.27 17.63 34.83
CA GLU A 235 -33.53 17.37 36.23
C GLU A 235 -35.00 17.69 36.48
N PRO A 236 -35.78 16.75 37.04
CA PRO A 236 -37.17 17.05 37.34
C PRO A 236 -37.15 18.31 38.23
N PRO A 237 -37.92 19.35 37.91
CA PRO A 237 -37.96 20.54 38.75
C PRO A 237 -38.22 20.07 40.18
N THR A 238 -37.33 20.47 41.10
CA THR A 238 -37.45 20.18 42.53
C THR A 238 -38.86 20.52 42.97
N GLY A 239 -39.67 19.49 43.28
CA GLY A 239 -41.09 19.63 43.61
C GLY A 239 -42.09 18.84 42.74
N ALA A 240 -41.65 18.12 41.70
CA ALA A 240 -42.57 17.30 40.91
C ALA A 240 -43.16 16.13 41.76
N PRO A 241 -44.50 15.95 41.79
CA PRO A 241 -45.13 14.90 42.59
C PRO A 241 -44.76 13.51 42.07
N PRO A 242 -44.69 12.49 42.95
CA PRO A 242 -44.28 11.14 42.57
C PRO A 242 -45.20 10.60 41.48
N LEU A 243 -44.60 10.14 40.38
CA LEU A 243 -45.30 9.55 39.22
C LEU A 243 -46.29 8.47 39.70
N ARG A 244 -47.56 8.62 39.29
CA ARG A 244 -48.63 7.68 39.63
C ARG A 244 -48.31 6.30 39.03
N TYR A 245 -48.78 5.24 39.69
CA TYR A 245 -48.50 3.84 39.35
C TYR A 245 -48.78 3.50 37.87
N ARG A 246 -49.74 4.19 37.25
CA ARG A 246 -50.10 4.08 35.83
C ARG A 246 -48.96 4.53 34.89
N ASP A 247 -48.24 5.59 35.23
CA ASP A 247 -47.17 6.16 34.40
C ASP A 247 -45.89 5.32 34.49
N LYS A 248 -45.64 4.71 35.66
CA LYS A 248 -44.61 3.67 35.82
C LYS A 248 -44.91 2.43 34.98
N GLY A 249 -46.19 2.07 34.87
CA GLY A 249 -46.66 1.00 33.98
C GLY A 249 -46.42 1.31 32.49
N ILE A 250 -46.68 2.54 32.05
CA ILE A 250 -46.44 2.98 30.67
C ILE A 250 -44.94 3.01 30.35
N ALA A 251 -44.10 3.50 31.27
CA ALA A 251 -42.65 3.50 31.10
C ALA A 251 -42.06 2.09 31.04
N LEU A 252 -42.56 1.16 31.87
CA LEU A 252 -42.15 -0.24 31.86
C LEU A 252 -42.63 -0.98 30.60
N ALA A 253 -43.86 -0.71 30.16
CA ALA A 253 -44.40 -1.25 28.91
C ALA A 253 -43.60 -0.76 27.70
N ARG A 254 -43.19 0.52 27.69
CA ARG A 254 -42.35 1.10 26.65
C ARG A 254 -40.94 0.49 26.62
N ARG A 255 -40.31 0.29 27.79
CA ARG A 255 -39.03 -0.44 27.90
C ARG A 255 -39.14 -1.90 27.44
N ARG A 256 -40.23 -2.60 27.77
CA ARG A 256 -40.46 -3.98 27.33
C ARG A 256 -40.72 -4.06 25.83
N TYR A 257 -41.46 -3.11 25.27
CA TYR A 257 -41.68 -3.01 23.83
C TYR A 257 -40.38 -2.74 23.06
N GLU A 258 -39.52 -1.84 23.55
CA GLU A 258 -38.23 -1.56 22.95
C GLU A 258 -37.26 -2.74 23.05
N ALA A 259 -37.21 -3.43 24.19
CA ALA A 259 -36.42 -4.63 24.37
C ALA A 259 -36.91 -5.79 23.47
N ALA A 260 -38.23 -5.97 23.35
CA ALA A 260 -38.82 -6.97 22.46
C ALA A 260 -38.56 -6.67 20.98
N ARG A 261 -38.62 -5.38 20.58
CA ARG A 261 -38.28 -4.92 19.23
C ARG A 261 -36.80 -5.15 18.91
N PHE A 262 -35.90 -4.87 19.86
CA PHE A 262 -34.45 -5.11 19.69
C PHE A 262 -34.11 -6.60 19.60
N ALA A 263 -34.78 -7.42 20.42
CA ALA A 263 -34.65 -8.87 20.38
C ALA A 263 -35.20 -9.45 19.07
N ALA A 264 -36.36 -8.95 18.59
CA ALA A 264 -36.94 -9.33 17.32
C ALA A 264 -36.04 -8.98 16.14
N LEU A 265 -35.44 -7.78 16.12
CA LEU A 265 -34.49 -7.36 15.08
C LEU A 265 -33.20 -8.18 15.09
N ARG A 266 -32.67 -8.53 16.27
CA ARG A 266 -31.53 -9.46 16.39
C ARG A 266 -31.88 -10.87 15.94
N ARG A 267 -33.09 -11.35 16.24
CA ARG A 267 -33.57 -12.67 15.82
C ARG A 267 -33.80 -12.70 14.31
N LEU A 268 -34.40 -11.66 13.72
CA LEU A 268 -34.54 -11.52 12.28
C LEU A 268 -33.17 -11.55 11.59
N ARG A 269 -32.22 -10.75 12.07
CA ARG A 269 -30.83 -10.71 11.54
C ARG A 269 -30.11 -12.06 11.65
N ARG A 270 -30.28 -12.78 12.77
CA ARG A 270 -29.70 -14.13 12.96
C ARG A 270 -30.38 -15.18 12.07
N THR A 271 -31.70 -15.09 11.88
CA THR A 271 -32.43 -16.02 11.01
C THR A 271 -32.06 -15.77 9.54
N THR A 272 -31.95 -14.50 9.09
CA THR A 272 -31.50 -14.15 7.73
C THR A 272 -30.07 -14.61 7.44
N LEU A 273 -29.17 -14.56 8.44
CA LEU A 273 -27.80 -15.07 8.31
C LEU A 273 -27.71 -16.61 8.35
N ARG A 274 -28.65 -17.31 8.98
CA ARG A 274 -28.66 -18.79 9.07
C ARG A 274 -29.39 -19.49 7.94
N THR A 275 -30.44 -18.89 7.36
CA THR A 275 -31.32 -19.59 6.41
C THR A 275 -31.10 -19.21 4.95
N GLY A 276 -30.24 -18.24 4.66
CA GLY A 276 -29.96 -17.77 3.29
C GLY A 276 -31.19 -17.24 2.53
N ARG A 277 -32.35 -17.07 3.20
CA ARG A 277 -33.60 -16.62 2.60
C ARG A 277 -33.85 -15.16 2.94
N THR A 278 -33.85 -14.33 1.89
CA THR A 278 -34.26 -12.93 1.91
C THR A 278 -35.75 -12.83 2.22
N VAL A 279 -36.13 -12.24 3.35
CA VAL A 279 -37.54 -11.87 3.61
C VAL A 279 -37.77 -10.51 2.96
N THR A 280 -38.45 -10.50 1.82
CA THR A 280 -38.84 -9.30 1.09
C THR A 280 -40.11 -8.70 1.73
N ALA A 281 -39.96 -7.62 2.48
CA ALA A 281 -41.04 -6.64 2.64
C ALA A 281 -40.95 -5.61 1.50
N PRO A 282 -42.08 -5.12 0.96
CA PRO A 282 -42.09 -4.48 -0.35
C PRO A 282 -41.65 -3.02 -0.26
N VAL A 283 -40.38 -2.76 -0.59
CA VAL A 283 -39.99 -1.49 -1.20
C VAL A 283 -39.39 -1.84 -2.56
N ARG A 284 -40.21 -1.72 -3.60
CA ARG A 284 -39.76 -1.83 -4.99
C ARG A 284 -38.79 -0.69 -5.30
N TYR A 285 -37.50 -0.94 -5.14
CA TYR A 285 -36.50 -0.42 -6.06
C TYR A 285 -35.90 -1.62 -6.78
N ALA A 286 -36.45 -1.88 -7.96
CA ALA A 286 -35.83 -2.78 -8.92
C ALA A 286 -34.51 -2.16 -9.37
N THR A 287 -33.41 -2.46 -8.67
CA THR A 287 -32.07 -2.29 -9.23
C THR A 287 -31.82 -3.49 -10.15
N ALA A 288 -32.40 -3.44 -11.35
CA ALA A 288 -31.75 -4.11 -12.47
C ALA A 288 -30.30 -3.60 -12.51
N PRO A 289 -29.30 -4.44 -12.77
CA PRO A 289 -27.98 -3.99 -13.14
C PRO A 289 -28.12 -3.37 -14.54
N ALA A 290 -28.65 -2.15 -14.59
CA ALA A 290 -28.37 -1.25 -15.68
C ALA A 290 -26.86 -1.04 -15.61
N THR A 291 -26.14 -1.83 -16.39
CA THR A 291 -24.75 -1.59 -16.73
C THR A 291 -24.70 -0.14 -17.16
N VAL A 292 -24.22 0.73 -16.26
CA VAL A 292 -24.19 2.16 -16.48
C VAL A 292 -23.12 2.42 -17.54
N ARG A 293 -23.53 2.23 -18.81
CA ARG A 293 -23.07 3.00 -19.96
C ARG A 293 -23.64 4.42 -19.88
N ALA A 294 -23.76 5.01 -18.68
CA ALA A 294 -23.86 6.47 -18.61
C ALA A 294 -22.48 6.98 -18.98
N ALA A 295 -22.29 7.10 -20.29
CA ALA A 295 -21.22 7.90 -20.83
C ALA A 295 -21.22 9.23 -20.08
N LEU A 296 -20.06 9.68 -19.63
CA LEU A 296 -19.77 11.11 -19.56
C LEU A 296 -20.25 11.68 -20.91
N ALA A 297 -21.47 12.23 -20.97
CA ALA A 297 -22.05 12.70 -22.23
C ALA A 297 -21.20 13.85 -22.77
N GLU A 298 -20.57 14.58 -21.86
CA GLU A 298 -19.61 15.64 -22.12
C GLU A 298 -18.26 15.29 -21.46
N PRO A 299 -17.12 15.61 -22.10
CA PRO A 299 -15.82 15.41 -21.51
C PRO A 299 -15.66 16.30 -20.27
N PRO A 300 -15.11 15.79 -19.15
CA PRO A 300 -14.86 16.61 -17.98
C PRO A 300 -13.83 17.70 -18.30
N VAL A 301 -14.02 18.89 -17.74
CA VAL A 301 -13.00 19.94 -17.77
C VAL A 301 -12.00 19.63 -16.66
N VAL A 302 -10.76 19.34 -17.04
CA VAL A 302 -9.70 19.02 -16.08
C VAL A 302 -8.63 20.09 -16.09
N ARG A 303 -8.39 20.66 -14.91
CA ARG A 303 -7.41 21.71 -14.69
C ARG A 303 -6.48 21.33 -13.55
N LEU A 304 -5.20 21.59 -13.71
CA LEU A 304 -4.26 21.59 -12.60
C LEU A 304 -4.27 22.98 -11.97
N VAL A 305 -4.67 23.08 -10.70
CA VAL A 305 -4.79 24.32 -9.95
C VAL A 305 -3.62 24.41 -8.96
N PRO A 306 -2.62 25.27 -9.21
CA PRO A 306 -1.54 25.51 -8.26
C PRO A 306 -2.10 26.03 -6.92
N LEU A 307 -1.61 25.49 -5.79
CA LEU A 307 -2.06 25.87 -4.45
C LEU A 307 -1.30 27.08 -3.89
N ASP A 308 -0.30 27.56 -4.61
CA ASP A 308 0.47 28.77 -4.35
C ASP A 308 -0.17 30.03 -4.99
N GLY A 309 -1.38 29.92 -5.53
CA GLY A 309 -2.09 31.02 -6.18
C GLY A 309 -1.77 31.19 -7.67
N GLY A 310 -1.00 30.29 -8.27
CA GLY A 310 -0.78 30.27 -9.72
C GLY A 310 -2.07 30.05 -10.53
N ALA A 311 -2.08 30.52 -11.78
CA ALA A 311 -3.22 30.34 -12.67
C ALA A 311 -3.45 28.84 -12.96
N PRO A 312 -4.72 28.37 -13.01
CA PRO A 312 -5.04 27.02 -13.41
C PRO A 312 -4.47 26.68 -14.79
N ARG A 313 -3.83 25.51 -14.92
CA ARG A 313 -3.22 25.00 -16.15
C ARG A 313 -4.09 23.90 -16.74
N PRO A 314 -4.26 23.82 -18.07
CA PRO A 314 -5.01 22.73 -18.67
C PRO A 314 -4.27 21.40 -18.52
N CYS A 315 -5.01 20.31 -18.27
CA CYS A 315 -4.49 18.96 -18.38
C CYS A 315 -4.92 18.32 -19.70
N ARG A 316 -4.10 17.42 -20.25
CA ARG A 316 -4.55 16.53 -21.33
C ARG A 316 -5.43 15.45 -20.71
N VAL A 317 -6.52 15.11 -21.39
CA VAL A 317 -7.51 14.16 -20.87
C VAL A 317 -7.77 13.11 -21.94
N HIS A 318 -7.46 11.87 -21.63
CA HIS A 318 -7.74 10.72 -22.49
C HIS A 318 -8.83 9.87 -21.86
N ARG A 319 -9.78 9.42 -22.67
CA ARG A 319 -10.91 8.61 -22.19
C ARG A 319 -10.85 7.22 -22.79
N ARG A 320 -10.98 6.19 -21.96
CA ARG A 320 -11.09 4.79 -22.41
C ARG A 320 -12.17 4.08 -21.58
N GLY A 321 -13.35 3.90 -22.16
CA GLY A 321 -14.49 3.29 -21.46
C GLY A 321 -14.97 4.14 -20.26
N GLY A 322 -14.95 3.54 -19.07
CA GLY A 322 -15.27 4.20 -17.79
C GLY A 322 -14.07 4.84 -17.10
N GLU A 323 -12.91 4.90 -17.78
CA GLU A 323 -11.68 5.46 -17.24
C GLU A 323 -11.29 6.78 -17.92
N LEU A 324 -10.73 7.68 -17.12
CA LEU A 324 -10.21 8.99 -17.48
C LEU A 324 -8.72 9.03 -17.11
N ALA A 325 -7.84 9.15 -18.10
CA ALA A 325 -6.43 9.40 -17.88
C ALA A 325 -6.18 10.91 -18.01
N VAL A 326 -5.81 11.56 -16.92
CA VAL A 326 -5.44 12.97 -16.85
C VAL A 326 -3.93 13.08 -16.90
N GLU A 327 -3.39 13.88 -17.79
CA GLU A 327 -1.97 14.06 -17.98
C GLU A 327 -1.58 15.52 -17.87
N TYR A 328 -0.52 15.78 -17.10
CA TYR A 328 0.12 17.09 -17.03
C TYR A 328 1.62 16.93 -17.27
N SER A 329 2.19 17.78 -18.11
CA SER A 329 3.64 17.81 -18.37
C SER A 329 4.15 19.21 -18.13
N GLY A 330 5.11 19.35 -17.21
CA GLY A 330 5.69 20.64 -16.87
C GLY A 330 6.29 20.67 -15.48
N ARG A 331 6.79 21.84 -15.09
CA ARG A 331 7.34 22.10 -13.76
C ARG A 331 6.27 22.61 -12.80
N LEU A 332 6.32 22.17 -11.55
CA LEU A 332 5.45 22.65 -10.48
C LEU A 332 6.29 23.30 -9.39
N ALA A 333 6.21 24.63 -9.29
CA ALA A 333 6.94 25.39 -8.28
C ALA A 333 6.43 25.11 -6.85
N GLY A 334 5.15 24.75 -6.73
CA GLY A 334 4.49 24.39 -5.48
C GLY A 334 3.54 23.21 -5.69
N PRO A 335 2.92 22.68 -4.62
CA PRO A 335 1.91 21.65 -4.76
C PRO A 335 0.73 22.18 -5.57
N ALA A 336 0.13 21.30 -6.36
CA ALA A 336 -1.03 21.64 -7.18
C ALA A 336 -2.12 20.60 -7.00
N VAL A 337 -3.34 20.94 -7.40
CA VAL A 337 -4.47 20.02 -7.34
C VAL A 337 -5.10 19.85 -8.71
N VAL A 338 -5.25 18.60 -9.15
CA VAL A 338 -6.06 18.28 -10.33
C VAL A 338 -7.52 18.44 -9.95
N ARG A 339 -8.20 19.46 -10.51
CA ARG A 339 -9.63 19.71 -10.40
C ARG A 339 -10.34 19.14 -11.62
N ILE A 340 -11.36 18.32 -11.39
CA ILE A 340 -12.17 17.69 -12.43
C ILE A 340 -13.60 18.18 -12.32
N GLU A 341 -14.03 19.03 -13.26
CA GLU A 341 -15.38 19.57 -13.33
C GLU A 341 -16.22 18.71 -14.28
N THR A 342 -17.38 18.26 -13.81
CA THR A 342 -18.33 17.43 -14.57
C THR A 342 -19.73 18.02 -14.51
N ALA A 343 -20.51 17.90 -15.60
CA ALA A 343 -21.90 18.37 -15.65
C ALA A 343 -22.83 17.63 -14.66
N ARG A 344 -22.43 16.44 -14.20
CA ARG A 344 -23.11 15.67 -13.16
C ARG A 344 -22.10 15.22 -12.11
N PRO A 345 -22.47 15.16 -10.83
CA PRO A 345 -21.56 14.65 -9.81
C PRO A 345 -21.30 13.16 -10.05
N LEU A 346 -20.03 12.77 -10.00
CA LEU A 346 -19.57 11.40 -10.20
C LEU A 346 -18.67 10.99 -9.04
N ASP A 347 -18.76 9.72 -8.64
CA ASP A 347 -17.82 9.14 -7.70
C ASP A 347 -16.58 8.70 -8.47
N TRP A 348 -15.53 9.51 -8.43
CA TRP A 348 -14.25 9.19 -9.03
C TRP A 348 -13.40 8.35 -8.07
N ARG A 349 -12.74 7.33 -8.59
CA ARG A 349 -11.70 6.59 -7.85
C ARG A 349 -10.38 6.70 -8.59
N LEU A 350 -9.33 7.18 -7.91
CA LEU A 350 -7.97 7.08 -8.42
C LEU A 350 -7.60 5.59 -8.49
N ARG A 351 -7.19 5.16 -9.68
CA ARG A 351 -6.63 3.82 -9.91
C ARG A 351 -5.12 3.84 -9.76
N ARG A 352 -4.47 4.83 -10.38
CA ARG A 352 -3.02 4.91 -10.50
C ARG A 352 -2.56 6.34 -10.74
N THR A 353 -1.40 6.68 -10.19
CA THR A 353 -0.59 7.86 -10.56
C THR A 353 0.72 7.37 -11.14
N GLU A 354 1.14 7.92 -12.28
CA GLU A 354 2.46 7.73 -12.85
C GLU A 354 3.15 9.11 -12.85
N ILE A 355 4.41 9.16 -12.44
CA ILE A 355 5.25 10.36 -12.52
C ILE A 355 6.48 9.94 -13.30
N ASP A 356 6.54 10.31 -14.57
CA ASP A 356 7.70 10.02 -15.41
C ASP A 356 8.62 11.26 -15.42
N PRO A 357 9.92 11.13 -15.09
CA PRO A 357 10.90 12.16 -15.44
C PRO A 357 10.95 12.35 -16.97
N VAL A 358 11.03 13.59 -17.44
CA VAL A 358 11.18 13.91 -18.86
C VAL A 358 12.61 14.43 -19.12
N PRO A 359 13.29 14.07 -20.23
CA PRO A 359 12.99 13.04 -21.23
C PRO A 359 13.76 11.74 -20.92
N ALA A 360 13.09 10.60 -21.10
CA ALA A 360 13.77 9.32 -21.06
C ALA A 360 14.85 9.25 -22.16
N VAL A 361 16.03 8.73 -21.82
CA VAL A 361 17.07 8.44 -22.80
C VAL A 361 16.70 7.15 -23.52
N THR A 362 16.68 7.20 -24.85
CA THR A 362 16.54 6.01 -25.70
C THR A 362 17.91 5.63 -26.23
N PRO A 363 18.56 4.58 -25.69
CA PRO A 363 19.85 4.13 -26.21
C PRO A 363 19.71 3.46 -27.57
N GLU A 364 20.74 3.61 -28.39
CA GLU A 364 20.94 2.76 -29.56
C GLU A 364 21.64 1.48 -29.12
N LEU A 365 20.91 0.37 -29.06
CA LEU A 365 21.44 -0.95 -28.71
C LEU A 365 21.93 -1.67 -29.97
N SER A 366 23.07 -2.34 -29.84
CA SER A 366 23.73 -3.08 -30.94
C SER A 366 23.51 -4.60 -30.83
N GLY A 367 24.16 -5.37 -31.71
CA GLY A 367 24.21 -6.84 -31.62
C GLY A 367 25.27 -7.39 -30.67
N ASP A 368 26.02 -6.53 -29.97
CA ASP A 368 27.05 -6.93 -29.01
C ASP A 368 26.50 -6.86 -27.58
N ALA A 369 26.52 -8.01 -26.90
CA ALA A 369 25.97 -8.17 -25.55
C ALA A 369 26.73 -7.36 -24.49
N GLU A 370 28.06 -7.28 -24.61
CA GLU A 370 28.92 -6.62 -23.63
C GLU A 370 28.85 -5.10 -23.82
N ALA A 371 28.88 -4.63 -25.07
CA ALA A 371 28.71 -3.22 -25.38
C ALA A 371 27.35 -2.69 -24.91
N ASN A 372 26.28 -3.47 -25.07
CA ASN A 372 24.96 -3.12 -24.55
C ASN A 372 24.92 -3.11 -23.02
N ARG A 373 25.56 -4.09 -22.36
CA ARG A 373 25.68 -4.11 -20.88
C ARG A 373 26.38 -2.84 -20.39
N GLU A 374 27.53 -2.49 -20.96
CA GLU A 374 28.28 -1.30 -20.58
C GLU A 374 27.49 -0.02 -20.81
N LEU A 375 26.84 0.13 -21.96
CA LEU A 375 26.01 1.28 -22.28
C LEU A 375 24.86 1.43 -21.28
N LEU A 376 24.11 0.36 -21.04
CA LEU A 376 23.00 0.36 -20.09
C LEU A 376 23.48 0.63 -18.67
N GLN A 377 24.61 0.05 -18.25
CA GLN A 377 25.17 0.30 -16.92
C GLN A 377 25.58 1.76 -16.74
N ARG A 378 26.20 2.38 -17.76
CA ARG A 378 26.54 3.82 -17.73
C ARG A 378 25.30 4.69 -17.63
N LEU A 379 24.24 4.36 -18.37
CA LEU A 379 22.97 5.10 -18.33
C LEU A 379 22.26 4.95 -16.99
N LEU A 380 22.24 3.73 -16.44
CA LEU A 380 21.65 3.43 -15.13
C LEU A 380 22.38 4.14 -13.98
N ALA A 381 23.68 4.42 -14.12
CA ALA A 381 24.44 5.19 -13.15
C ALA A 381 24.04 6.68 -13.09
N GLY A 382 23.30 7.18 -14.08
CA GLY A 382 22.75 8.55 -14.09
C GLY A 382 21.31 8.62 -13.59
N PRO A 383 20.76 9.81 -13.34
CA PRO A 383 19.38 10.01 -12.87
C PRO A 383 18.33 9.83 -13.98
N ALA A 384 18.70 9.24 -15.12
CA ALA A 384 17.87 9.22 -16.31
C ALA A 384 16.90 8.04 -16.29
N ALA A 385 15.64 8.29 -16.65
CA ALA A 385 14.78 7.22 -17.12
C ALA A 385 15.29 6.70 -18.46
N ILE A 386 15.37 5.39 -18.62
CA ILE A 386 15.80 4.73 -19.83
C ILE A 386 14.58 4.11 -20.50
N ARG A 387 14.33 4.47 -21.75
CA ARG A 387 13.34 3.82 -22.59
C ARG A 387 14.05 3.01 -23.66
N LEU A 388 13.98 1.70 -23.56
CA LEU A 388 14.61 0.81 -24.52
C LEU A 388 13.78 0.79 -25.82
N PRO A 389 14.43 0.79 -27.00
CA PRO A 389 13.73 0.64 -28.27
C PRO A 389 13.04 -0.72 -28.39
N ALA A 390 12.05 -0.81 -29.28
CA ALA A 390 11.42 -2.09 -29.60
C ALA A 390 12.38 -2.99 -30.37
N GLY A 391 12.45 -4.27 -30.01
CA GLY A 391 13.36 -5.24 -30.63
C GLY A 391 13.90 -6.27 -29.66
N GLU A 392 14.77 -7.15 -30.15
CA GLU A 392 15.53 -8.11 -29.32
C GLU A 392 17.00 -7.69 -29.28
N TYR A 393 17.55 -7.55 -28.07
CA TYR A 393 18.91 -7.04 -27.88
C TYR A 393 19.69 -7.97 -26.96
N PRO A 394 20.85 -8.48 -27.41
CA PRO A 394 21.71 -9.26 -26.53
C PRO A 394 22.28 -8.34 -25.44
N VAL A 395 22.32 -8.81 -24.20
CA VAL A 395 22.89 -8.09 -23.05
C VAL A 395 23.59 -9.10 -22.13
N ALA A 396 24.84 -8.85 -21.80
CA ALA A 396 25.56 -9.64 -20.80
C ALA A 396 24.97 -9.40 -19.39
N GLY A 397 24.98 -10.43 -18.53
CA GLY A 397 24.41 -10.33 -17.19
C GLY A 397 25.13 -9.33 -16.29
N GLY A 398 24.52 -9.00 -15.15
CA GLY A 398 25.11 -8.17 -14.10
C GLY A 398 24.81 -6.68 -14.18
N LEU A 399 23.69 -6.26 -14.80
CA LEU A 399 23.27 -4.86 -14.73
C LEU A 399 22.80 -4.53 -13.31
N THR A 400 23.49 -3.60 -12.66
CA THR A 400 23.09 -3.06 -11.37
C THR A 400 22.14 -1.89 -11.57
N VAL A 401 20.96 -1.97 -10.96
CA VAL A 401 19.92 -0.95 -11.00
C VAL A 401 19.96 -0.16 -9.67
N PRO A 402 20.46 1.09 -9.67
CA PRO A 402 20.58 1.90 -8.47
C PRO A 402 19.25 2.56 -8.10
N ALA A 403 19.25 3.37 -7.05
CA ALA A 403 18.07 4.08 -6.62
C ALA A 403 17.58 5.06 -7.69
N ASP A 404 16.27 5.32 -7.71
CA ASP A 404 15.60 6.26 -8.63
C ASP A 404 15.66 5.87 -10.12
N ALA A 405 16.23 4.70 -10.43
CA ALA A 405 16.34 4.25 -11.81
C ALA A 405 14.98 3.80 -12.37
N THR A 406 14.69 4.24 -13.59
CA THR A 406 13.56 3.74 -14.38
C THR A 406 14.10 3.09 -15.64
N LEU A 407 13.81 1.79 -15.83
CA LEU A 407 14.11 1.06 -17.04
C LEU A 407 12.83 0.51 -17.64
N ARG A 408 12.48 0.99 -18.83
CA ARG A 408 11.22 0.68 -19.49
C ARG A 408 11.44 0.18 -20.90
N GLY A 409 10.82 -0.94 -21.26
CA GLY A 409 10.75 -1.41 -22.64
C GLY A 409 9.76 -0.60 -23.48
N ASP A 410 9.87 -0.71 -24.80
CA ASP A 410 8.88 -0.16 -25.69
C ASP A 410 7.56 -0.97 -25.60
N PRO A 411 6.39 -0.32 -25.53
CA PRO A 411 5.11 -1.03 -25.53
C PRO A 411 4.85 -1.92 -26.75
N ALA A 412 5.54 -1.69 -27.88
CA ALA A 412 5.51 -2.58 -29.05
C ALA A 412 6.32 -3.88 -28.83
N GLY A 413 7.15 -3.93 -27.78
CA GLY A 413 7.89 -5.10 -27.32
C GLY A 413 9.41 -4.86 -27.32
N THR A 414 10.02 -4.95 -26.13
CA THR A 414 11.48 -5.04 -25.98
C THR A 414 11.85 -6.34 -25.29
N THR A 415 12.80 -7.08 -25.88
CA THR A 415 13.39 -8.28 -25.30
C THR A 415 14.87 -8.08 -25.04
N LEU A 416 15.31 -8.25 -23.78
CA LEU A 416 16.72 -8.38 -23.43
C LEU A 416 17.09 -9.86 -23.41
N VAL A 417 18.09 -10.23 -24.19
CA VAL A 417 18.51 -11.61 -24.38
C VAL A 417 19.86 -11.79 -23.72
N GLN A 418 19.93 -12.61 -22.69
CA GLN A 418 21.21 -13.04 -22.15
C GLN A 418 21.69 -14.26 -22.97
N PRO A 419 22.76 -14.16 -23.77
CA PRO A 419 23.15 -15.24 -24.68
C PRO A 419 23.84 -16.41 -23.95
N VAL A 420 24.51 -16.12 -22.83
CA VAL A 420 25.30 -17.08 -22.06
C VAL A 420 24.89 -16.99 -20.59
N ALA A 421 24.73 -18.14 -19.94
CA ALA A 421 24.40 -18.19 -18.52
C ALA A 421 25.49 -17.47 -17.73
N ALA A 422 25.10 -16.47 -16.93
CA ALA A 422 25.98 -15.75 -16.04
C ALA A 422 25.47 -15.89 -14.61
N GLU A 423 26.41 -15.93 -13.68
CA GLU A 423 26.13 -16.06 -12.26
C GLU A 423 25.43 -14.84 -11.67
N ALA A 424 25.79 -13.64 -12.12
CA ALA A 424 25.07 -12.44 -11.75
C ALA A 424 23.66 -12.43 -12.38
N PRO A 425 22.65 -11.88 -11.68
CA PRO A 425 21.34 -11.59 -12.27
C PRO A 425 21.48 -10.77 -13.54
N LEU A 426 20.55 -10.94 -14.51
CA LEU A 426 20.52 -10.02 -15.64
C LEU A 426 20.27 -8.58 -15.16
N LEU A 427 19.27 -8.38 -14.30
CA LEU A 427 18.97 -7.12 -13.61
C LEU A 427 19.05 -7.31 -12.08
N HIS A 428 19.96 -6.61 -11.42
CA HIS A 428 20.12 -6.63 -9.97
C HIS A 428 19.71 -5.29 -9.36
N VAL A 429 18.53 -5.23 -8.76
CA VAL A 429 17.99 -4.04 -8.11
C VAL A 429 18.57 -3.91 -6.71
N LEU A 430 19.40 -2.88 -6.53
CA LEU A 430 20.11 -2.60 -5.28
C LEU A 430 19.75 -1.24 -4.67
N GLY A 431 18.88 -0.45 -5.31
CA GLY A 431 18.39 0.81 -4.77
C GLY A 431 16.88 0.94 -4.74
N SER A 432 16.41 1.95 -4.01
CA SER A 432 14.99 2.26 -3.81
C SER A 432 14.38 3.05 -4.97
N ARG A 433 13.05 3.16 -5.02
CA ARG A 433 12.30 3.98 -5.99
C ARG A 433 12.57 3.58 -7.44
N VAL A 434 12.71 2.27 -7.66
CA VAL A 434 13.05 1.68 -8.96
C VAL A 434 11.79 1.26 -9.69
N LEU A 435 11.73 1.55 -10.99
CA LEU A 435 10.69 1.04 -11.90
C LEU A 435 11.33 0.19 -13.00
N LEU A 436 10.98 -1.09 -13.04
CA LEU A 436 11.24 -1.97 -14.18
C LEU A 436 9.92 -2.29 -14.88
N ALA A 437 9.74 -1.84 -16.13
CA ALA A 437 8.45 -1.94 -16.80
C ALA A 437 8.53 -2.41 -18.25
N ASP A 438 7.55 -3.19 -18.69
CA ASP A 438 7.29 -3.52 -20.09
C ASP A 438 8.48 -4.24 -20.79
N LEU A 439 9.19 -5.11 -20.08
CA LEU A 439 10.37 -5.84 -20.58
C LEU A 439 10.08 -7.34 -20.70
N THR A 440 10.58 -7.95 -21.77
CA THR A 440 10.81 -9.41 -21.83
C THR A 440 12.28 -9.71 -21.59
N LEU A 441 12.57 -10.66 -20.70
CA LEU A 441 13.92 -11.13 -20.38
C LEU A 441 14.02 -12.58 -20.83
N ARG A 442 14.92 -12.86 -21.78
CA ARG A 442 15.18 -14.22 -22.27
C ARG A 442 16.55 -14.67 -21.77
N LEU A 443 16.57 -15.74 -21.00
CA LEU A 443 17.78 -16.29 -20.40
C LEU A 443 17.96 -17.75 -20.84
N PRO A 444 19.22 -18.25 -20.89
CA PRO A 444 19.47 -19.66 -21.10
C PRO A 444 19.13 -20.44 -19.83
N ASP A 445 19.12 -21.76 -19.92
CA ASP A 445 19.01 -22.60 -18.73
C ASP A 445 20.25 -22.44 -17.85
N ALA A 446 20.07 -22.48 -16.54
CA ALA A 446 21.13 -22.25 -15.57
C ALA A 446 21.03 -23.19 -14.37
N ARG A 447 22.13 -23.27 -13.61
CA ARG A 447 22.28 -24.11 -12.42
C ARG A 447 21.64 -23.46 -11.19
N PRO A 448 21.38 -24.24 -10.11
CA PRO A 448 20.84 -23.65 -8.89
C PRO A 448 21.84 -22.70 -8.24
N GLY A 449 21.31 -21.56 -7.76
CA GLY A 449 21.92 -20.68 -6.75
C GLY A 449 22.50 -21.45 -5.57
N PRO A 450 23.60 -21.01 -4.92
CA PRO A 450 23.74 -21.28 -3.49
C PRO A 450 22.51 -20.72 -2.77
N HIS A 451 21.98 -21.49 -1.80
CA HIS A 451 20.91 -21.06 -0.88
C HIS A 451 19.66 -20.46 -1.58
N ASP A 452 19.31 -20.99 -2.74
CA ASP A 452 18.00 -20.83 -3.38
C ASP A 452 17.54 -19.40 -3.75
N GLY A 453 18.41 -18.49 -4.22
CA GLY A 453 17.82 -17.51 -5.16
C GLY A 453 18.46 -16.24 -5.67
N ASP A 454 19.68 -15.81 -5.31
CA ASP A 454 20.18 -14.52 -5.81
C ASP A 454 21.03 -14.59 -7.10
N ARG A 455 21.46 -15.79 -7.52
CA ARG A 455 22.30 -16.01 -8.71
C ARG A 455 21.53 -16.58 -9.88
N TRP A 456 22.05 -16.32 -11.08
CA TRP A 456 21.52 -16.79 -12.37
C TRP A 456 20.08 -16.35 -12.69
N THR A 457 19.52 -15.38 -11.96
CA THR A 457 18.13 -14.93 -12.13
C THR A 457 17.97 -13.93 -13.27
N ALA A 458 16.73 -13.74 -13.72
CA ALA A 458 16.41 -12.64 -14.62
C ALA A 458 16.40 -11.31 -13.85
N VAL A 459 15.76 -11.32 -12.68
CA VAL A 459 15.68 -10.16 -11.79
C VAL A 459 15.93 -10.61 -10.36
N THR A 460 16.85 -9.93 -9.67
CA THR A 460 16.98 -10.02 -8.21
C THR A 460 16.77 -8.63 -7.61
N VAL A 461 15.89 -8.52 -6.63
CA VAL A 461 15.72 -7.32 -5.80
C VAL A 461 16.30 -7.60 -4.42
N GLY A 462 17.27 -6.80 -3.99
CA GLY A 462 18.00 -7.02 -2.75
C GLY A 462 19.09 -8.09 -2.86
N ARG A 463 19.46 -8.67 -1.73
CA ARG A 463 20.52 -9.68 -1.61
C ARG A 463 20.13 -10.74 -0.60
N TYR A 464 20.64 -11.95 -0.82
CA TYR A 464 20.58 -13.00 0.19
C TYR A 464 21.61 -12.74 1.29
N PHE A 465 22.86 -12.48 0.89
CA PHE A 465 23.95 -12.14 1.80
C PHE A 465 24.40 -10.68 1.62
N TYR A 466 24.44 -9.95 2.73
CA TYR A 466 24.91 -8.58 2.80
C TYR A 466 26.31 -8.53 3.45
N PRO A 467 27.26 -7.76 2.89
CA PRO A 467 28.60 -7.63 3.49
C PRO A 467 28.57 -6.92 4.84
N GLU A 468 27.57 -6.06 5.06
CA GLU A 468 27.34 -5.29 6.28
C GLU A 468 25.84 -5.10 6.51
N ARG A 469 25.47 -4.40 7.59
CA ARG A 469 24.07 -4.08 7.86
C ARG A 469 23.46 -3.30 6.69
N PRO A 470 22.42 -3.83 6.02
CA PRO A 470 21.82 -3.16 4.88
C PRO A 470 20.93 -1.99 5.26
N ASP A 471 20.86 -1.03 4.35
CA ASP A 471 19.71 -0.14 4.23
C ASP A 471 18.55 -0.86 3.55
N TRP A 472 17.32 -0.43 3.85
CA TRP A 472 16.12 -1.00 3.22
C TRP A 472 16.00 -0.51 1.78
N ILE A 473 15.87 -1.44 0.84
CA ILE A 473 15.42 -1.17 -0.53
C ILE A 473 13.91 -1.05 -0.50
N ASP A 474 13.38 0.11 -0.88
CA ASP A 474 11.96 0.41 -0.84
C ASP A 474 11.40 0.99 -2.13
N GLU A 475 10.07 0.95 -2.28
CA GLU A 475 9.35 1.57 -3.39
C GLU A 475 9.77 1.02 -4.78
N VAL A 476 9.97 -0.31 -4.87
CA VAL A 476 10.30 -0.99 -6.14
C VAL A 476 9.02 -1.42 -6.86
N GLU A 477 8.87 -1.07 -8.14
CA GLU A 477 7.78 -1.52 -9.00
C GLU A 477 8.32 -2.39 -10.16
N LEU A 478 7.82 -3.63 -10.24
CA LEU A 478 8.02 -4.55 -11.34
C LEU A 478 6.71 -4.68 -12.11
N ARG A 479 6.63 -4.14 -13.34
CA ARG A 479 5.37 -4.04 -14.08
C ARG A 479 5.46 -4.66 -15.47
N GLY A 480 4.52 -5.54 -15.81
CA GLY A 480 4.42 -6.10 -17.17
C GLY A 480 5.70 -6.80 -17.60
N LEU A 481 6.41 -7.42 -16.66
CA LEU A 481 7.65 -8.15 -16.94
C LEU A 481 7.33 -9.56 -17.43
N ALA A 482 8.05 -9.99 -18.46
CA ALA A 482 8.03 -11.38 -18.92
C ALA A 482 9.42 -12.00 -18.79
N VAL A 483 9.53 -13.21 -18.24
CA VAL A 483 10.77 -13.97 -18.19
C VAL A 483 10.58 -15.28 -18.96
N ARG A 484 11.53 -15.61 -19.83
CA ARG A 484 11.49 -16.82 -20.66
C ARG A 484 12.80 -17.59 -20.55
N ARG A 485 12.69 -18.88 -20.29
CA ARG A 485 13.76 -19.87 -20.41
C ARG A 485 13.33 -21.00 -21.35
N ALA A 486 14.29 -21.80 -21.84
CA ALA A 486 14.00 -22.86 -22.80
C ALA A 486 13.20 -24.01 -22.18
N GLY A 487 13.44 -24.29 -20.90
CA GLY A 487 12.67 -25.27 -20.14
C GLY A 487 12.78 -25.06 -18.64
N ARG A 488 12.43 -26.11 -17.88
CA ARG A 488 12.68 -26.15 -16.44
C ARG A 488 14.17 -26.25 -16.18
N CYS A 489 14.67 -25.34 -15.35
CA CYS A 489 16.03 -25.42 -14.83
C CYS A 489 16.02 -25.00 -13.36
N PRO A 490 17.04 -25.30 -12.56
CA PRO A 490 16.97 -25.00 -11.13
C PRO A 490 17.03 -23.51 -10.75
N ALA A 491 17.43 -22.61 -11.66
CA ALA A 491 17.57 -21.19 -11.36
C ALA A 491 16.22 -20.47 -11.26
N ASN A 492 16.05 -19.64 -10.24
CA ASN A 492 14.88 -18.78 -10.10
C ASN A 492 14.79 -17.76 -11.26
N SER A 493 13.57 -17.33 -11.57
CA SER A 493 13.32 -16.31 -12.59
C SER A 493 13.35 -14.92 -11.98
N VAL A 494 12.53 -14.66 -10.96
CA VAL A 494 12.50 -13.41 -10.20
C VAL A 494 12.69 -13.72 -8.71
N ALA A 495 13.63 -13.03 -8.07
CA ALA A 495 13.90 -13.17 -6.63
C ALA A 495 13.79 -11.84 -5.89
N VAL A 496 13.16 -11.85 -4.71
CA VAL A 496 13.06 -10.71 -3.79
C VAL A 496 13.63 -11.14 -2.44
N LEU A 497 14.76 -10.56 -2.04
CA LEU A 497 15.62 -11.13 -1.02
C LEU A 497 16.05 -10.11 0.03
N GLY A 498 15.86 -10.44 1.30
CA GLY A 498 16.42 -9.69 2.44
C GLY A 498 15.74 -8.37 2.74
N ALA A 499 16.53 -7.29 2.84
CA ALA A 499 16.09 -5.97 3.29
C ALA A 499 15.29 -5.21 2.20
N VAL A 500 14.17 -5.79 1.76
CA VAL A 500 13.27 -5.21 0.75
C VAL A 500 11.91 -4.90 1.38
N ARG A 501 11.34 -3.74 1.08
CA ARG A 501 9.98 -3.39 1.51
C ARG A 501 9.22 -2.59 0.47
N ASP A 502 7.91 -2.46 0.64
CA ASP A 502 7.07 -1.58 -0.18
C ASP A 502 7.20 -1.88 -1.69
N LEU A 503 7.33 -3.17 -2.05
CA LEU A 503 7.50 -3.64 -3.42
C LEU A 503 6.16 -4.02 -4.06
N THR A 504 5.98 -3.64 -5.33
CA THR A 504 4.83 -4.01 -6.15
C THR A 504 5.27 -4.84 -7.35
N VAL A 505 4.66 -6.01 -7.55
CA VAL A 505 4.73 -6.79 -8.79
C VAL A 505 3.35 -6.78 -9.42
N ASP A 506 3.25 -6.33 -10.66
CA ASP A 506 1.98 -6.24 -11.39
C ASP A 506 2.14 -6.79 -12.82
N GLY A 507 1.49 -7.92 -13.10
CA GLY A 507 1.51 -8.54 -14.43
C GLY A 507 2.85 -9.20 -14.78
N LEU A 508 3.43 -9.96 -13.84
CA LEU A 508 4.60 -10.80 -14.09
C LEU A 508 4.19 -12.08 -14.85
N SER A 509 4.89 -12.42 -15.92
CA SER A 509 4.73 -13.68 -16.64
C SER A 509 6.06 -14.43 -16.73
N VAL A 510 6.10 -15.67 -16.28
CA VAL A 510 7.29 -16.54 -16.36
C VAL A 510 6.95 -17.80 -17.14
N SER A 511 7.85 -18.22 -18.03
CA SER A 511 7.81 -19.51 -18.70
C SER A 511 9.18 -20.20 -18.59
N GLY A 512 9.20 -21.43 -18.10
CA GLY A 512 10.43 -22.15 -17.77
C GLY A 512 11.03 -21.76 -16.41
N GLY A 513 12.22 -22.28 -16.12
CA GLY A 513 12.99 -21.96 -14.91
C GLY A 513 12.66 -22.80 -13.68
N GLY A 514 13.23 -22.36 -12.56
CA GLY A 514 13.14 -23.02 -11.25
C GLY A 514 11.89 -22.51 -10.57
N THR A 515 12.04 -21.51 -9.71
CA THR A 515 10.90 -20.76 -9.17
C THR A 515 10.55 -19.58 -10.07
N GLY A 516 9.27 -19.42 -10.41
CA GLY A 516 8.79 -18.24 -11.11
C GLY A 516 9.01 -16.94 -10.33
N LEU A 517 8.47 -16.89 -9.10
CA LEU A 517 8.70 -15.80 -8.14
C LEU A 517 9.11 -16.36 -6.77
N ALA A 518 10.33 -16.04 -6.37
CA ALA A 518 10.91 -16.39 -5.07
C ALA A 518 10.94 -15.16 -4.15
N VAL A 519 10.34 -15.24 -2.97
CA VAL A 519 10.48 -14.20 -1.94
C VAL A 519 11.06 -14.82 -0.68
N HIS A 520 12.21 -14.32 -0.24
CA HIS A 520 12.99 -14.94 0.81
C HIS A 520 13.73 -13.91 1.68
N TRP A 521 14.21 -14.35 2.84
CA TRP A 521 14.97 -13.50 3.75
C TRP A 521 16.39 -13.27 3.22
N GLY A 522 17.17 -12.50 3.97
CA GLY A 522 18.62 -12.32 3.76
C GLY A 522 19.29 -11.87 5.05
N ALA A 523 20.60 -11.98 5.17
CA ALA A 523 21.33 -11.61 6.40
C ALA A 523 22.73 -11.10 6.10
N VAL A 524 23.38 -10.55 7.14
CA VAL A 524 24.77 -10.10 7.05
C VAL A 524 25.70 -11.30 7.15
N GLY A 525 26.59 -11.49 6.18
CA GLY A 525 27.49 -12.63 6.08
C GLY A 525 27.96 -12.86 4.65
N THR A 526 28.76 -13.90 4.42
CA THR A 526 29.15 -14.35 3.07
C THR A 526 28.45 -15.66 2.67
N ASP A 527 28.09 -16.48 3.67
CA ASP A 527 27.29 -17.69 3.55
C ASP A 527 26.49 -17.95 4.84
N VAL A 528 25.70 -19.05 4.88
CA VAL A 528 24.88 -19.41 6.04
C VAL A 528 25.68 -19.77 7.31
N THR A 529 26.93 -20.20 7.15
CA THR A 529 27.82 -20.55 8.27
C THR A 529 28.49 -19.33 8.89
N GLU A 530 28.56 -18.22 8.15
CA GLU A 530 29.18 -16.96 8.55
C GLU A 530 28.16 -15.85 8.91
N LEU A 531 26.89 -16.20 9.13
CA LEU A 531 25.87 -15.19 9.42
C LEU A 531 26.12 -14.45 10.74
N THR A 532 26.02 -13.12 10.68
CA THR A 532 26.13 -12.23 11.82
C THR A 532 24.87 -11.38 11.97
N GLY A 533 24.44 -11.16 13.22
CA GLY A 533 23.27 -10.33 13.51
C GLY A 533 21.94 -10.99 13.12
N PRO A 534 20.89 -10.17 12.86
CA PRO A 534 19.56 -10.66 12.53
C PRO A 534 19.37 -10.91 11.02
N SER A 535 18.35 -11.69 10.68
CA SER A 535 17.83 -11.81 9.31
C SER A 535 16.84 -10.69 8.97
N TYR A 536 16.86 -10.27 7.71
CA TYR A 536 16.00 -9.25 7.11
C TYR A 536 14.96 -9.92 6.22
N HIS A 537 13.73 -9.45 6.33
CA HIS A 537 12.55 -10.13 5.82
C HIS A 537 11.75 -9.22 4.90
N PRO A 538 11.47 -9.61 3.65
CA PRO A 538 10.67 -8.79 2.77
C PRO A 538 9.26 -8.52 3.32
N TYR A 539 8.80 -7.27 3.27
CA TYR A 539 7.47 -6.90 3.78
C TYR A 539 6.76 -5.78 3.01
N ARG A 540 5.45 -5.62 3.23
CA ARG A 540 4.58 -4.68 2.49
C ARG A 540 4.61 -4.94 0.98
N LEU A 541 4.50 -6.22 0.61
CA LEU A 541 4.55 -6.64 -0.78
C LEU A 541 3.15 -6.69 -1.40
N ARG A 542 3.01 -6.19 -2.62
CA ARG A 542 1.78 -6.26 -3.41
C ARG A 542 2.05 -7.01 -4.70
N LEU A 543 1.64 -8.25 -4.76
CA LEU A 543 1.89 -9.16 -5.89
C LEU A 543 0.56 -9.39 -6.62
N ARG A 544 0.48 -9.02 -7.89
CA ARG A 544 -0.75 -9.08 -8.69
C ARG A 544 -0.51 -9.70 -10.05
N ASP A 545 -1.45 -10.54 -10.46
CA ASP A 545 -1.50 -11.14 -11.80
C ASP A 545 -0.20 -11.85 -12.18
N VAL A 546 0.40 -12.57 -11.23
CA VAL A 546 1.60 -13.39 -11.42
C VAL A 546 1.21 -14.66 -12.17
N ARG A 547 1.83 -14.90 -13.33
CA ARG A 547 1.59 -16.08 -14.18
C ARG A 547 2.88 -16.85 -14.34
N VAL A 548 2.85 -18.15 -14.08
CA VAL A 548 4.01 -19.04 -14.19
C VAL A 548 3.62 -20.29 -14.95
N ALA A 549 4.38 -20.60 -16.00
CA ALA A 549 4.17 -21.77 -16.84
C ALA A 549 5.45 -22.60 -16.93
N ASP A 550 5.31 -23.92 -16.98
CA ASP A 550 6.39 -24.85 -17.32
C ASP A 550 7.66 -24.69 -16.46
N ALA A 551 7.49 -24.34 -15.18
CA ALA A 551 8.57 -24.12 -14.21
C ALA A 551 8.62 -25.26 -13.18
N PHE A 552 9.71 -25.39 -12.43
CA PHE A 552 9.74 -26.31 -11.29
C PHE A 552 8.74 -25.86 -10.21
N GLU A 553 8.77 -24.57 -9.86
CA GLU A 553 7.91 -23.96 -8.86
C GLU A 553 7.25 -22.69 -9.39
N GLY A 554 5.96 -22.50 -9.08
CA GLY A 554 5.23 -21.28 -9.39
C GLY A 554 5.73 -20.10 -8.56
N CYS A 555 5.39 -20.08 -7.28
CA CYS A 555 5.69 -18.97 -6.38
C CYS A 555 5.93 -19.47 -4.95
N TYR A 556 6.92 -18.90 -4.26
CA TYR A 556 7.02 -19.07 -2.81
C TYR A 556 7.18 -17.76 -2.06
N LEU A 557 6.57 -17.73 -0.88
CA LEU A 557 6.71 -16.69 0.11
C LEU A 557 7.33 -17.30 1.36
N SER A 558 8.57 -16.93 1.67
CA SER A 558 9.29 -17.44 2.83
C SER A 558 9.71 -16.29 3.74
N SER A 559 9.35 -16.41 5.03
CA SER A 559 9.75 -15.45 6.07
C SER A 559 9.32 -14.01 5.77
N VAL A 560 8.06 -13.79 5.40
CA VAL A 560 7.52 -12.48 5.02
C VAL A 560 6.46 -12.00 6.01
N HIS A 561 6.10 -10.72 5.94
CA HIS A 561 4.88 -10.19 6.58
C HIS A 561 4.30 -9.03 5.75
N ASP A 562 3.04 -8.67 6.00
CA ASP A 562 2.37 -7.59 5.26
C ASP A 562 2.32 -7.85 3.75
N VAL A 563 1.96 -9.05 3.32
CA VAL A 563 1.96 -9.45 1.90
C VAL A 563 0.54 -9.63 1.38
N SER A 564 0.27 -9.10 0.19
CA SER A 564 -0.96 -9.40 -0.56
C SER A 564 -0.58 -9.98 -1.91
N LEU A 565 -0.93 -11.26 -2.14
CA LEU A 565 -0.78 -11.97 -3.41
C LEU A 565 -2.17 -12.23 -4.01
N ARG A 566 -2.44 -11.65 -5.17
CA ARG A 566 -3.72 -11.76 -5.85
C ARG A 566 -3.59 -12.19 -7.30
N GLY A 567 -4.41 -13.14 -7.72
CA GLY A 567 -4.48 -13.53 -9.14
C GLY A 567 -3.28 -14.37 -9.60
N LEU A 568 -2.70 -15.19 -8.70
CA LEU A 568 -1.66 -16.15 -9.08
C LEU A 568 -2.22 -17.17 -10.07
N ARG A 569 -1.52 -17.41 -11.18
CA ARG A 569 -1.86 -18.45 -12.16
C ARG A 569 -0.65 -19.32 -12.43
N CYS A 570 -0.75 -20.61 -12.12
CA CYS A 570 0.29 -21.59 -12.43
C CYS A 570 -0.24 -22.63 -13.42
N THR A 571 0.60 -23.09 -14.34
CA THR A 571 0.30 -24.16 -15.30
C THR A 571 1.57 -24.96 -15.56
N GLY A 572 1.50 -26.27 -15.61
CA GLY A 572 2.66 -27.11 -15.88
C GLY A 572 3.77 -26.96 -14.85
N VAL A 573 3.45 -26.73 -13.58
CA VAL A 573 4.46 -26.63 -12.50
C VAL A 573 4.49 -27.87 -11.61
N GLU A 574 5.67 -28.21 -11.07
CA GLU A 574 5.79 -29.33 -10.11
C GLU A 574 5.28 -28.93 -8.73
N ILE A 575 5.60 -27.70 -8.33
CA ILE A 575 5.16 -27.07 -7.09
C ILE A 575 4.39 -25.80 -7.45
N GLY A 576 3.14 -25.67 -7.04
CA GLY A 576 2.34 -24.48 -7.36
C GLY A 576 2.70 -23.27 -6.51
N PHE A 577 2.37 -23.32 -5.23
CA PHE A 577 2.56 -22.24 -4.28
C PHE A 577 3.07 -22.75 -2.93
N ARG A 578 4.12 -22.12 -2.38
CA ARG A 578 4.59 -22.36 -1.02
C ARG A 578 4.48 -21.12 -0.13
N LEU A 579 3.97 -21.32 1.09
CA LEU A 579 4.08 -20.37 2.19
C LEU A 579 4.90 -21.00 3.31
N LEU A 580 6.05 -20.40 3.61
CA LEU A 580 7.05 -20.92 4.53
C LEU A 580 7.36 -19.89 5.63
N PRO A 581 7.65 -20.34 6.86
CA PRO A 581 7.87 -19.45 8.00
C PRO A 581 9.30 -18.90 8.04
N GLY A 582 10.18 -19.44 7.21
CA GLY A 582 11.63 -19.25 7.28
C GLY A 582 12.37 -20.42 7.89
N ASP A 583 13.65 -20.48 7.56
CA ASP A 583 14.49 -21.66 7.69
C ASP A 583 15.87 -21.34 8.26
N ASN A 584 16.06 -20.20 8.95
CA ASN A 584 17.44 -19.84 9.34
C ASN A 584 17.64 -19.28 10.74
N THR A 585 16.77 -18.45 11.31
CA THR A 585 16.97 -17.99 12.69
C THR A 585 15.66 -17.63 13.39
N ASP A 586 15.65 -17.64 14.73
CA ASP A 586 14.69 -16.91 15.57
C ASP A 586 15.09 -15.43 15.77
N ARG A 587 16.13 -14.99 15.05
CA ARG A 587 16.79 -13.67 15.18
C ARG A 587 16.31 -12.75 14.06
N PHE A 588 15.06 -12.34 14.13
CA PHE A 588 14.47 -11.46 13.14
C PHE A 588 14.86 -10.00 13.39
N HIS A 589 15.17 -9.27 12.31
CA HIS A 589 15.34 -7.83 12.39
C HIS A 589 13.98 -7.18 12.71
N ALA A 590 13.83 -6.68 13.92
CA ALA A 590 12.62 -5.98 14.34
C ALA A 590 12.69 -4.50 13.89
N THR A 591 11.85 -4.12 12.93
CA THR A 591 11.65 -2.70 12.62
C THR A 591 10.60 -2.15 13.59
N PRO A 592 10.85 -1.04 14.31
CA PRO A 592 9.86 -0.48 15.22
C PRO A 592 8.51 -0.22 14.53
N GLY A 593 7.45 -0.89 15.00
CA GLY A 593 6.10 -0.77 14.43
C GLY A 593 5.83 -1.64 13.20
N SER A 594 6.76 -2.49 12.77
CA SER A 594 6.45 -3.55 11.81
C SER A 594 5.70 -4.69 12.47
N SER A 595 5.01 -5.49 11.66
CA SER A 595 4.43 -6.74 12.12
C SER A 595 5.49 -7.81 12.34
N PRO A 596 5.19 -8.84 13.15
CA PRO A 596 6.05 -10.02 13.23
C PRO A 596 6.10 -10.75 11.88
N VAL A 597 7.20 -11.45 11.61
CA VAL A 597 7.31 -12.39 10.50
C VAL A 597 6.15 -13.39 10.56
N SER A 598 5.67 -13.85 9.39
CA SER A 598 4.53 -14.75 9.24
C SER A 598 3.20 -14.13 9.64
N SER A 599 3.00 -12.82 9.39
CA SER A 599 1.73 -12.17 9.69
C SER A 599 1.20 -11.21 8.63
N ARG A 600 -0.12 -11.00 8.65
CA ARG A 600 -0.85 -10.14 7.70
C ARG A 600 -0.55 -10.52 6.25
N ILE A 601 -0.72 -11.81 5.93
CA ILE A 601 -0.48 -12.37 4.60
C ILE A 601 -1.82 -12.78 3.99
N GLU A 602 -2.16 -12.19 2.85
CA GLU A 602 -3.36 -12.50 2.10
C GLU A 602 -2.99 -13.12 0.75
N VAL A 603 -3.46 -14.34 0.48
CA VAL A 603 -3.38 -14.98 -0.83
C VAL A 603 -4.79 -15.18 -1.34
N SER A 604 -5.14 -14.59 -2.48
CA SER A 604 -6.51 -14.61 -3.01
C SER A 604 -6.59 -14.82 -4.52
N ASP A 605 -7.69 -15.41 -4.99
CA ASP A 605 -8.02 -15.54 -6.42
C ASP A 605 -6.93 -16.32 -7.21
N ALA A 606 -6.38 -17.39 -6.64
CA ALA A 606 -5.32 -18.18 -7.28
C ALA A 606 -5.87 -19.34 -8.13
N GLU A 607 -5.22 -19.65 -9.24
CA GLU A 607 -5.47 -20.83 -10.08
C GLU A 607 -4.15 -21.60 -10.24
N VAL A 608 -4.09 -22.83 -9.75
CA VAL A 608 -2.86 -23.62 -9.74
C VAL A 608 -3.09 -24.92 -10.50
N GLY A 609 -2.56 -24.97 -11.71
CA GLY A 609 -2.34 -26.18 -12.49
C GLY A 609 -0.99 -26.81 -12.13
N TRP A 610 -0.98 -28.04 -11.61
CA TRP A 610 0.26 -28.70 -11.18
C TRP A 610 0.38 -30.12 -11.72
N CYS A 611 1.60 -30.50 -12.09
CA CYS A 611 1.95 -31.81 -12.64
C CYS A 611 2.87 -32.65 -11.74
N GLY A 612 3.39 -32.08 -10.65
CA GLY A 612 4.34 -32.75 -9.75
C GLY A 612 3.87 -32.86 -8.30
N ARG A 613 4.81 -32.72 -7.36
CA ARG A 613 4.65 -32.99 -5.92
C ARG A 613 3.42 -32.37 -5.26
N TYR A 614 3.23 -31.05 -5.35
CA TYR A 614 2.08 -30.43 -4.71
C TYR A 614 1.61 -29.11 -5.30
N ALA A 615 0.29 -28.90 -5.30
CA ALA A 615 -0.28 -27.64 -5.76
C ALA A 615 -0.03 -26.50 -4.77
N VAL A 616 -0.35 -26.71 -3.49
CA VAL A 616 -0.14 -25.72 -2.42
C VAL A 616 0.49 -26.39 -1.22
N ARG A 617 1.53 -25.78 -0.66
CA ARG A 617 2.09 -26.18 0.64
C ARG A 617 2.21 -24.98 1.57
N ILE A 618 1.72 -25.14 2.79
CA ILE A 618 1.82 -24.15 3.86
C ILE A 618 2.46 -24.83 5.06
N ALA A 619 3.66 -24.41 5.42
CA ALA A 619 4.37 -24.94 6.57
C ALA A 619 4.55 -23.82 7.60
N GLY A 620 4.24 -24.05 8.88
CA GLY A 620 4.61 -23.16 9.98
C GLY A 620 5.78 -23.68 10.79
N TRP A 621 6.55 -24.61 10.23
CA TRP A 621 7.86 -24.99 10.76
C TRP A 621 8.97 -24.88 9.68
N GLY A 622 10.21 -24.76 10.14
CA GLY A 622 11.41 -24.74 9.30
C GLY A 622 12.62 -25.25 10.08
N ARG A 623 13.64 -25.73 9.35
CA ARG A 623 14.91 -26.15 9.94
C ARG A 623 15.98 -25.12 9.60
N SER A 624 16.61 -24.54 10.62
CA SER A 624 17.74 -23.61 10.47
C SER A 624 18.84 -24.23 9.61
N GLU A 625 19.28 -23.58 8.52
CA GLU A 625 20.52 -24.00 7.84
C GLU A 625 21.77 -23.63 8.65
N VAL A 626 21.67 -22.63 9.54
CA VAL A 626 22.77 -22.17 10.41
C VAL A 626 23.11 -23.20 11.49
N ASP A 627 22.12 -23.62 12.29
CA ASP A 627 22.35 -24.49 13.45
C ASP A 627 21.61 -25.83 13.40
N GLY A 628 20.89 -26.09 12.30
CA GLY A 628 20.16 -27.34 12.08
C GLY A 628 18.92 -27.50 12.96
N ARG A 629 18.56 -26.53 13.80
CA ARG A 629 17.41 -26.63 14.71
C ARG A 629 16.09 -26.45 13.97
N THR A 630 15.11 -27.25 14.34
CA THR A 630 13.75 -27.11 13.86
C THR A 630 12.97 -26.14 14.76
N GLY A 631 12.41 -25.09 14.17
CA GLY A 631 11.54 -24.12 14.84
C GLY A 631 10.13 -24.16 14.28
N VAL A 632 9.15 -23.78 15.11
CA VAL A 632 7.76 -23.54 14.70
C VAL A 632 7.46 -22.05 14.87
N LEU A 633 6.93 -21.42 13.82
CA LEU A 633 6.53 -20.02 13.81
C LEU A 633 5.04 -19.96 13.46
N ALA A 634 4.24 -19.51 14.44
CA ALA A 634 2.80 -19.37 14.26
C ALA A 634 2.48 -18.25 13.24
N TYR A 635 1.51 -18.52 12.37
CA TYR A 635 0.96 -17.49 11.49
C TYR A 635 -0.03 -16.61 12.26
N ARG A 636 -0.13 -15.32 11.87
CA ARG A 636 -1.09 -14.38 12.47
C ARG A 636 -1.77 -13.54 11.39
N ASP A 637 -3.09 -13.48 11.41
CA ASP A 637 -3.85 -12.75 10.38
C ASP A 637 -3.46 -13.18 8.96
N VAL A 638 -3.32 -14.49 8.73
CA VAL A 638 -2.98 -15.05 7.42
C VAL A 638 -4.20 -15.72 6.81
N SER A 639 -4.47 -15.46 5.54
CA SER A 639 -5.59 -16.07 4.82
C SER A 639 -5.22 -16.51 3.42
N VAL A 640 -5.67 -17.71 3.04
CA VAL A 640 -5.60 -18.26 1.68
C VAL A 640 -7.01 -18.52 1.18
N ALA A 641 -7.46 -17.74 0.20
CA ALA A 641 -8.86 -17.69 -0.19
C ALA A 641 -9.10 -17.81 -1.70
N GLY A 642 -10.18 -18.47 -2.09
CA GLY A 642 -10.65 -18.49 -3.49
C GLY A 642 -9.67 -19.18 -4.46
N VAL A 643 -9.04 -20.26 -4.02
CA VAL A 643 -8.04 -21.01 -4.80
C VAL A 643 -8.71 -22.09 -5.64
N LEU A 644 -8.40 -22.15 -6.93
CA LEU A 644 -8.77 -23.25 -7.83
C LEU A 644 -7.52 -24.11 -8.09
N LEU A 645 -7.59 -25.38 -7.72
CA LEU A 645 -6.53 -26.35 -7.93
C LEU A 645 -6.93 -27.28 -9.09
N ARG A 646 -6.06 -27.44 -10.08
CA ARG A 646 -6.26 -28.34 -11.23
C ARG A 646 -5.08 -29.31 -11.35
N ALA A 647 -5.33 -30.59 -11.15
CA ALA A 647 -4.32 -31.60 -11.43
C ALA A 647 -4.11 -31.68 -12.95
N GLU A 648 -2.85 -31.59 -13.39
CA GLU A 648 -2.44 -31.74 -14.78
C GLU A 648 -1.83 -33.13 -15.01
N PRO A 649 -1.57 -33.55 -16.25
CA PRO A 649 -0.88 -34.82 -16.50
C PRO A 649 0.44 -34.90 -15.71
N PRO A 650 0.68 -35.99 -14.96
CA PRO A 650 1.88 -36.12 -14.16
C PRO A 650 3.13 -36.18 -15.04
N LEU A 651 4.25 -35.74 -14.48
CA LEU A 651 5.56 -36.07 -15.05
C LEU A 651 5.84 -37.55 -14.84
N ALA A 652 6.65 -38.14 -15.72
CA ALA A 652 7.07 -39.53 -15.55
C ALA A 652 7.73 -39.71 -14.17
N ASN A 653 7.21 -40.67 -13.38
CA ASN A 653 7.67 -41.09 -12.04
C ASN A 653 7.18 -40.29 -10.82
N ASP A 654 6.24 -39.35 -10.95
CA ASP A 654 5.68 -38.63 -9.78
C ASP A 654 4.40 -39.29 -9.26
N ALA A 655 4.56 -40.30 -8.39
CA ALA A 655 3.44 -41.06 -7.81
C ALA A 655 2.74 -40.32 -6.65
N ASP A 656 3.46 -39.45 -5.92
CA ASP A 656 2.98 -38.83 -4.67
C ASP A 656 2.58 -37.37 -4.88
N ARG A 657 1.50 -37.15 -5.61
CA ARG A 657 0.97 -35.79 -5.87
C ARG A 657 -0.10 -35.42 -4.85
N VAL A 658 0.14 -34.33 -4.12
CA VAL A 658 -0.79 -33.84 -3.09
C VAL A 658 -1.36 -32.49 -3.51
N SER A 659 -2.66 -32.29 -3.38
CA SER A 659 -3.27 -31.02 -3.78
C SER A 659 -2.94 -29.89 -2.80
N LEU A 660 -3.04 -30.16 -1.50
CA LEU A 660 -2.81 -29.19 -0.44
C LEU A 660 -2.10 -29.87 0.74
N VAL A 661 -0.97 -29.30 1.15
CA VAL A 661 -0.18 -29.76 2.30
C VAL A 661 -0.16 -28.65 3.36
N LEU A 662 -0.61 -28.97 4.57
CA LEU A 662 -0.58 -28.08 5.73
C LEU A 662 0.26 -28.73 6.83
N GLU A 663 1.32 -28.08 7.29
CA GLU A 663 2.20 -28.64 8.31
C GLU A 663 2.44 -27.59 9.38
N ARG A 664 1.93 -27.81 10.61
CA ARG A 664 2.03 -26.82 11.70
C ARG A 664 1.61 -25.42 11.26
N ALA A 665 0.55 -25.32 10.47
CA ALA A 665 0.10 -24.07 9.84
C ALA A 665 -0.93 -23.33 10.73
N GLU A 666 -0.77 -23.38 12.06
CA GLU A 666 -1.70 -22.71 12.97
C GLU A 666 -1.78 -21.21 12.67
N GLY A 667 -3.00 -20.67 12.67
CA GLY A 667 -3.27 -19.25 12.38
C GLY A 667 -3.47 -18.90 10.91
N VAL A 668 -3.42 -19.89 10.00
CA VAL A 668 -3.76 -19.72 8.58
C VAL A 668 -5.23 -20.06 8.32
N ALA A 669 -6.00 -19.06 7.90
CA ALA A 669 -7.40 -19.22 7.51
C ALA A 669 -7.51 -19.66 6.04
N ILE A 670 -8.11 -20.84 5.77
CA ILE A 670 -8.23 -21.39 4.42
C ILE A 670 -9.70 -21.41 4.00
N HIS A 671 -10.05 -20.74 2.91
CA HIS A 671 -11.44 -20.58 2.48
C HIS A 671 -11.64 -20.70 0.97
N GLY A 672 -12.71 -21.37 0.54
CA GLY A 672 -13.08 -21.39 -0.88
C GLY A 672 -12.04 -22.03 -1.80
N VAL A 673 -11.24 -22.98 -1.28
CA VAL A 673 -10.37 -23.84 -2.07
C VAL A 673 -11.23 -24.87 -2.81
N ARG A 674 -11.05 -24.99 -4.12
CA ARG A 674 -11.80 -25.91 -4.99
C ARG A 674 -10.83 -26.75 -5.80
N LEU A 675 -11.14 -28.05 -5.92
CA LEU A 675 -10.44 -28.97 -6.80
C LEU A 675 -11.25 -29.12 -8.10
N ALA A 676 -10.57 -29.05 -9.24
CA ALA A 676 -11.12 -29.37 -10.54
C ALA A 676 -10.48 -30.68 -11.07
N GLY A 677 -11.32 -31.68 -11.33
CA GLY A 677 -10.91 -33.02 -11.78
C GLY A 677 -11.16 -34.10 -10.72
N ALA A 678 -11.35 -35.35 -11.16
CA ALA A 678 -11.77 -36.47 -10.30
C ALA A 678 -10.60 -37.29 -9.70
N GLU A 679 -9.36 -37.10 -10.18
CA GLU A 679 -8.29 -38.11 -9.99
C GLU A 679 -7.24 -37.77 -8.92
N VAL A 680 -7.16 -36.57 -8.35
CA VAL A 680 -6.16 -36.27 -7.30
C VAL A 680 -6.71 -35.25 -6.32
N ALA A 681 -7.11 -35.72 -5.14
CA ALA A 681 -7.71 -34.90 -4.09
C ALA A 681 -7.14 -35.24 -2.71
N GLU A 682 -5.89 -35.68 -2.63
CA GLU A 682 -5.27 -35.82 -1.32
C GLU A 682 -4.94 -34.43 -0.76
N VAL A 683 -5.47 -34.16 0.43
CA VAL A 683 -5.12 -33.01 1.25
C VAL A 683 -4.50 -33.57 2.52
N ARG A 684 -3.31 -33.10 2.91
CA ARG A 684 -2.62 -33.55 4.12
C ARG A 684 -2.54 -32.44 5.14
N ARG A 685 -2.78 -32.78 6.41
CA ARG A 685 -2.50 -31.95 7.57
C ARG A 685 -1.58 -32.73 8.51
N ASP A 686 -0.35 -32.26 8.68
CA ASP A 686 0.67 -32.92 9.51
C ASP A 686 0.83 -34.42 9.14
N ASP A 687 1.00 -34.69 7.84
CA ASP A 687 1.05 -36.02 7.22
C ASP A 687 -0.21 -36.88 7.34
N VAL A 688 -1.29 -36.36 7.92
CA VAL A 688 -2.58 -37.05 8.01
C VAL A 688 -3.50 -36.61 6.86
N PRO A 689 -4.05 -37.54 6.06
CA PRO A 689 -5.05 -37.20 5.06
C PRO A 689 -6.32 -36.59 5.69
N VAL A 690 -6.82 -35.49 5.13
CA VAL A 690 -8.04 -34.79 5.56
C VAL A 690 -8.91 -34.41 4.36
N THR A 691 -10.18 -34.06 4.59
CA THR A 691 -11.05 -33.51 3.53
C THR A 691 -10.96 -31.99 3.48
N LEU A 692 -11.21 -31.39 2.31
CA LEU A 692 -11.31 -29.93 2.18
C LEU A 692 -12.41 -29.33 3.07
N ASP A 693 -13.54 -30.04 3.22
CA ASP A 693 -14.64 -29.60 4.08
C ASP A 693 -14.20 -29.55 5.55
N ALA A 694 -13.37 -30.49 6.01
CA ALA A 694 -12.84 -30.48 7.38
C ALA A 694 -11.98 -29.23 7.64
N LEU A 695 -11.23 -28.75 6.64
CA LEU A 695 -10.44 -27.52 6.75
C LEU A 695 -11.30 -26.26 6.80
N ALA A 696 -12.44 -26.22 6.09
CA ALA A 696 -13.30 -25.05 6.05
C ALA A 696 -14.05 -24.77 7.37
N HIS A 697 -14.26 -25.81 8.18
CA HIS A 697 -15.00 -25.74 9.45
C HIS A 697 -14.12 -25.43 10.67
N ASP A 698 -12.80 -25.49 10.51
CA ASP A 698 -11.83 -25.19 11.57
C ASP A 698 -11.68 -23.66 11.72
N ARG A 699 -12.76 -22.99 12.11
CA ARG A 699 -12.72 -21.60 12.55
C ARG A 699 -12.21 -21.60 13.98
N HIS A 700 -10.95 -21.22 14.17
CA HIS A 700 -10.42 -20.95 15.49
C HIS A 700 -11.23 -19.84 16.15
N ASP A 701 -12.03 -20.20 17.16
CA ASP A 701 -12.55 -19.31 18.21
C ASP A 701 -11.38 -18.92 19.17
N GLY A 702 -10.33 -18.32 18.61
CA GLY A 702 -9.13 -17.86 19.32
C GLY A 702 -9.12 -16.36 19.55
#